data_AF-A0A416VYM5-F1
#
_entry.id   AF-A0A416VYM5-F1
#
_cell.length_a   1.000
_cell.length_b   1.000
_cell.length_c   1.000
_cell.angle_alpha   90.00
_cell.angle_beta   90.00
_cell.angle_gamma   90.00
#
_symmetry.space_group_name_H-M   'P 1'
#
loop_
_entity.id
_entity.type
_entity.pdbx_description
1 polymer ?
#
loop_
_entity_poly.entity_id
_entity_poly.type
_entity_poly.pdbx_seq_one_letter_code
_entity_poly.pdbx_strand_id
1 'polypeptide(L)'
;MRKHRRFTRMFGALALSLALATTSIPALDINSNQVYGTEKVETPSEVAKLENMFTTIDLMDATISELTQAMEKGQVTSKELVEMYIDRINAYDKQLELNSIISINPDAVAQAEELDKERAKGNIKGKLHGIPIIVKDNYDVGGLPTTAGCKALMNSIAPDDAFVVKKLKDAGAIILAKANMSEFASSGRNSRSTIGGAVHNPYDTTRTPAGSSGGTGVAITSNFAAAGLGTDTGSSVRAPSTMNNLFGLRVSLGLTSRDGIVPLSLDNDIAGPLCRSAQDLALMLSVMAGTDSNDSWTKDSDSMIPADGYTSYLKADGLKGKKIGYLQNSFGYYYNNKGEAVENPKETATCMKKIVERAKSNLKKGGAELVDMSEILPDSLITSLRSNTGVGNVFEWDLNNYFASLGENAPIKSVYDLVTNYTYGVDYTNVSVRNPATSLAEMTNPRSLESYTNAVTNRLKFRNEVNKILKDNGIDAVMFVPYTQPANKEADSQNASYANSANYTSHFGPTAGLPEMAIPMGLCDTDETLGYDKEMPMGFNLFTSYGNEKELIEIAYGYQETSGYDNIRTAPYTTPALEDKDLDKYLDNLMEKVDTINYDNYTVYPQGKIQVMINKYVKAADVDESDVYATYSAAYDLAKAYDKVMDVLDENVKTVKVVKAPGKGKITKITRAKNNKSVKLSLKKLSGAKGYEVKYSTGTKFSKKTTKTIYTAKTTFTIKNLKKNKKYYVKVRAYVKNGTSKKYGAWSAVKTIKIKK
;
A
#
# COMPACT_ATOMS: atom_id res chain seq x y z
N MET A 1 13.30 -8.64 10.09
CA MET A 1 13.15 -7.65 8.99
C MET A 1 14.33 -7.64 8.00
N ARG A 2 15.49 -7.01 8.27
CA ARG A 2 16.59 -6.85 7.27
C ARG A 2 17.23 -8.13 6.70
N LYS A 3 17.34 -9.22 7.48
CA LYS A 3 18.01 -10.47 7.03
C LYS A 3 17.13 -11.37 6.16
N HIS A 4 15.80 -11.36 6.33
CA HIS A 4 14.89 -12.16 5.50
C HIS A 4 14.57 -11.46 4.16
N ARG A 5 14.36 -10.14 4.12
CA ARG A 5 14.22 -9.37 2.86
C ARG A 5 15.44 -9.52 1.92
N ARG A 6 16.67 -9.59 2.47
CA ARG A 6 17.87 -9.93 1.69
C ARG A 6 17.87 -11.39 1.20
N PHE A 7 17.29 -12.32 1.95
CA PHE A 7 17.24 -13.75 1.60
C PHE A 7 16.26 -14.02 0.45
N THR A 8 15.08 -13.40 0.45
CA THR A 8 14.09 -13.55 -0.63
C THR A 8 14.57 -12.93 -1.95
N ARG A 9 15.28 -11.78 -1.89
CA ARG A 9 15.92 -11.17 -3.07
C ARG A 9 17.14 -11.97 -3.57
N MET A 10 17.87 -12.69 -2.70
CA MET A 10 19.00 -13.55 -3.11
C MET A 10 18.55 -14.87 -3.77
N PHE A 11 17.44 -15.47 -3.34
CA PHE A 11 17.00 -16.78 -3.87
C PHE A 11 16.29 -16.70 -5.23
N GLY A 12 15.69 -15.56 -5.57
CA GLY A 12 15.10 -15.33 -6.90
C GLY A 12 16.09 -15.44 -8.06
N ALA A 13 17.39 -15.38 -7.81
CA ALA A 13 18.44 -15.46 -8.83
C ALA A 13 19.01 -16.87 -9.05
N LEU A 14 18.73 -17.86 -8.18
CA LEU A 14 19.43 -19.17 -8.22
C LEU A 14 18.58 -20.36 -8.69
N ALA A 15 17.27 -20.20 -8.90
CA ALA A 15 16.40 -21.25 -9.45
C ALA A 15 16.30 -21.19 -11.00
N LEU A 16 17.33 -20.65 -11.66
CA LEU A 16 17.41 -20.45 -13.11
C LEU A 16 18.44 -21.40 -13.72
N SER A 17 18.10 -22.68 -13.84
CA SER A 17 18.72 -23.63 -14.79
C SER A 17 18.17 -25.04 -14.56
N LEU A 18 17.01 -25.37 -15.13
CA LEU A 18 16.69 -26.70 -15.67
C LEU A 18 15.27 -26.69 -16.25
N ALA A 19 15.09 -26.15 -17.45
CA ALA A 19 13.95 -26.49 -18.30
C ALA A 19 14.19 -25.92 -19.70
N LEU A 20 15.03 -26.58 -20.49
CA LEU A 20 15.06 -26.42 -21.95
C LEU A 20 15.81 -27.62 -22.55
N ALA A 21 15.05 -28.64 -22.95
CA ALA A 21 15.47 -29.58 -23.99
C ALA A 21 14.21 -30.03 -24.74
N THR A 22 14.16 -29.62 -26.00
CA THR A 22 13.14 -29.92 -27.00
C THR A 22 13.22 -31.38 -27.46
N THR A 23 12.12 -31.95 -27.97
CA THR A 23 12.01 -32.53 -29.34
C THR A 23 10.71 -33.31 -29.57
N SER A 24 10.01 -32.93 -30.64
CA SER A 24 9.22 -33.71 -31.61
C SER A 24 8.71 -35.13 -31.26
N ILE A 25 7.39 -35.30 -31.40
CA ILE A 25 6.67 -36.58 -31.47
C ILE A 25 6.83 -37.19 -32.89
N PRO A 26 7.08 -38.51 -33.00
CA PRO A 26 6.28 -39.29 -33.94
C PRO A 26 5.79 -40.64 -33.39
N ALA A 27 4.54 -40.93 -33.79
CA ALA A 27 3.87 -42.21 -34.07
C ALA A 27 3.91 -43.40 -33.08
N LEU A 28 2.70 -43.92 -32.87
CA LEU A 28 2.35 -45.16 -32.18
C LEU A 28 3.16 -46.38 -32.67
N ASP A 29 3.53 -47.23 -31.72
CA ASP A 29 3.54 -48.67 -31.96
C ASP A 29 2.95 -49.40 -30.74
N ILE A 30 1.97 -50.26 -30.99
CA ILE A 30 1.17 -50.95 -29.98
C ILE A 30 1.90 -52.24 -29.63
N ASN A 31 2.41 -52.36 -28.41
CA ASN A 31 2.84 -53.65 -27.88
C ASN A 31 2.28 -53.89 -26.48
N SER A 32 1.40 -54.89 -26.39
CA SER A 32 0.69 -55.31 -25.20
C SER A 32 1.62 -56.04 -24.25
N ASN A 33 2.20 -55.31 -23.29
CA ASN A 33 2.67 -55.83 -22.00
C ASN A 33 3.00 -54.65 -21.07
N GLN A 34 1.97 -53.97 -20.56
CA GLN A 34 2.15 -53.04 -19.44
C GLN A 34 1.79 -53.74 -18.13
N VAL A 35 2.83 -53.99 -17.35
CA VAL A 35 2.76 -54.09 -15.90
C VAL A 35 2.09 -52.80 -15.41
N TYR A 36 0.98 -52.92 -14.67
CA TYR A 36 0.36 -51.79 -13.98
C TYR A 36 1.33 -51.25 -12.93
N GLY A 37 2.18 -50.30 -13.32
CA GLY A 37 2.88 -49.43 -12.39
C GLY A 37 1.85 -48.55 -11.71
N THR A 38 1.63 -48.73 -10.41
CA THR A 38 0.88 -47.78 -9.61
C THR A 38 1.67 -46.47 -9.58
N GLU A 39 1.27 -45.48 -10.35
CA GLU A 39 1.76 -44.11 -10.19
C GLU A 39 1.48 -43.66 -8.75
N LYS A 40 2.54 -43.41 -8.00
CA LYS A 40 2.48 -42.76 -6.69
C LYS A 40 2.07 -41.32 -6.98
N VAL A 41 0.80 -40.97 -6.72
CA VAL A 41 0.40 -39.56 -6.64
C VAL A 41 1.20 -38.96 -5.48
N GLU A 42 2.27 -38.23 -5.79
CA GLU A 42 3.08 -37.56 -4.77
C GLU A 42 2.21 -36.50 -4.09
N THR A 43 1.80 -36.77 -2.86
CA THR A 43 1.22 -35.74 -2.00
C THR A 43 2.27 -34.65 -1.78
N PRO A 44 1.94 -33.36 -2.00
CA PRO A 44 2.88 -32.26 -1.79
C PRO A 44 3.46 -32.29 -0.37
N SER A 45 4.74 -31.96 -0.23
CA SER A 45 5.41 -31.84 1.07
C SER A 45 4.71 -30.80 1.97
N GLU A 46 4.93 -30.83 3.28
CA GLU A 46 4.36 -29.81 4.16
C GLU A 46 4.95 -28.43 3.86
N VAL A 47 6.25 -28.36 3.52
CA VAL A 47 6.86 -27.13 2.99
C VAL A 47 6.12 -26.61 1.76
N ALA A 48 5.82 -27.46 0.77
CA ALA A 48 5.11 -27.03 -0.43
C ALA A 48 3.66 -26.57 -0.14
N LYS A 49 2.98 -27.20 0.83
CA LYS A 49 1.65 -26.76 1.28
C LYS A 49 1.68 -25.42 1.98
N LEU A 50 2.67 -25.19 2.86
CA LEU A 50 2.84 -23.91 3.53
C LEU A 50 3.25 -22.84 2.54
N GLU A 51 4.21 -23.13 1.65
CA GLU A 51 4.62 -22.22 0.59
C GLU A 51 3.38 -21.85 -0.24
N ASN A 52 2.56 -22.80 -0.69
CA ASN A 52 1.31 -22.52 -1.41
C ASN A 52 0.32 -21.58 -0.69
N MET A 53 0.37 -21.51 0.64
CA MET A 53 -0.48 -20.62 1.44
C MET A 53 0.12 -19.22 1.63
N PHE A 54 1.41 -19.05 1.33
CA PHE A 54 2.13 -17.78 1.42
C PHE A 54 2.68 -17.32 0.07
N THR A 55 2.51 -18.12 -0.98
CA THR A 55 3.01 -17.87 -2.34
C THR A 55 2.08 -17.02 -3.18
N THR A 56 0.95 -16.50 -2.67
CA THR A 56 0.12 -15.60 -3.49
C THR A 56 0.91 -14.34 -3.83
N ILE A 57 1.30 -13.54 -2.83
CA ILE A 57 2.32 -12.48 -2.90
C ILE A 57 2.32 -11.71 -1.56
N ASP A 58 3.49 -11.28 -1.08
CA ASP A 58 3.55 -10.30 0.00
C ASP A 58 3.28 -8.90 -0.57
N LEU A 59 2.13 -8.31 -0.23
CA LEU A 59 1.78 -6.96 -0.69
C LEU A 59 2.65 -5.86 -0.09
N MET A 60 3.35 -6.14 1.01
CA MET A 60 4.08 -5.12 1.76
C MET A 60 5.26 -4.58 0.95
N ASP A 61 5.06 -3.39 0.40
CA ASP A 61 6.00 -2.71 -0.49
C ASP A 61 6.28 -3.45 -1.82
N ALA A 62 5.41 -4.37 -2.24
CA ALA A 62 5.51 -4.97 -3.58
C ALA A 62 5.40 -3.89 -4.66
N THR A 63 6.33 -3.93 -5.60
CA THR A 63 6.32 -3.10 -6.81
C THR A 63 5.33 -3.65 -7.82
N ILE A 64 4.86 -2.79 -8.74
CA ILE A 64 3.95 -3.21 -9.82
C ILE A 64 4.59 -4.32 -10.66
N SER A 65 5.91 -4.24 -10.90
CA SER A 65 6.65 -5.29 -11.63
C SER A 65 6.60 -6.65 -10.91
N GLU A 66 6.78 -6.67 -9.59
CA GLU A 66 6.67 -7.91 -8.80
C GLU A 66 5.25 -8.48 -8.81
N LEU A 67 4.22 -7.62 -8.71
CA LEU A 67 2.82 -8.03 -8.81
C LEU A 67 2.50 -8.63 -10.20
N THR A 68 2.95 -7.96 -11.26
CA THR A 68 2.75 -8.44 -12.65
C THR A 68 3.44 -9.77 -12.88
N GLN A 69 4.69 -9.92 -12.42
CA GLN A 69 5.43 -11.19 -12.52
C GLN A 69 4.75 -12.33 -11.73
N ALA A 70 4.16 -12.03 -10.57
CA ALA A 70 3.41 -13.01 -9.81
C ALA A 70 2.17 -13.49 -10.57
N MET A 71 1.44 -12.56 -11.22
CA MET A 71 0.31 -12.92 -12.09
C MET A 71 0.74 -13.73 -13.32
N GLU A 72 1.86 -13.37 -13.95
CA GLU A 72 2.42 -14.11 -15.10
C GLU A 72 2.83 -15.55 -14.73
N LYS A 73 3.30 -15.75 -13.50
CA LYS A 73 3.67 -17.08 -12.96
C LYS A 73 2.46 -17.87 -12.43
N GLY A 74 1.25 -17.30 -12.48
CA GLY A 74 0.04 -17.91 -11.92
C GLY A 74 0.06 -18.03 -10.40
N GLN A 75 0.88 -17.22 -9.71
CA GLN A 75 0.97 -17.21 -8.25
C GLN A 75 -0.22 -16.51 -7.61
N VAL A 76 -0.76 -15.49 -8.28
CA VAL A 76 -1.95 -14.74 -7.88
C VAL A 76 -2.70 -14.31 -9.14
N THR A 77 -4.02 -14.25 -9.07
CA THR A 77 -4.86 -13.65 -10.12
C THR A 77 -5.11 -12.17 -9.82
N SER A 78 -5.54 -11.38 -10.82
CA SER A 78 -5.95 -9.99 -10.59
C SER A 78 -7.10 -9.92 -9.59
N LYS A 79 -8.06 -10.84 -9.67
CA LYS A 79 -9.16 -10.95 -8.72
C LYS A 79 -8.67 -11.15 -7.29
N GLU A 80 -7.80 -12.13 -7.06
CA GLU A 80 -7.23 -12.38 -5.74
C GLU A 80 -6.43 -11.17 -5.25
N LEU A 81 -5.66 -10.53 -6.12
CA LEU A 81 -4.90 -9.32 -5.78
C LEU A 81 -5.83 -8.18 -5.31
N VAL A 82 -6.93 -7.94 -6.03
CA VAL A 82 -7.96 -6.95 -5.65
C VAL A 82 -8.60 -7.31 -4.31
N GLU A 83 -9.00 -8.57 -4.12
CA GLU A 83 -9.59 -9.05 -2.87
C GLU A 83 -8.62 -8.88 -1.69
N MET A 84 -7.32 -9.16 -1.87
CA MET A 84 -6.29 -8.97 -0.84
C MET A 84 -6.15 -7.49 -0.43
N TYR A 85 -6.22 -6.55 -1.37
CA TYR A 85 -6.21 -5.11 -1.04
C TYR A 85 -7.50 -4.66 -0.35
N ILE A 86 -8.66 -5.16 -0.77
CA ILE A 86 -9.95 -4.89 -0.10
C ILE A 86 -9.93 -5.40 1.35
N ASP A 87 -9.39 -6.60 1.58
CA ASP A 87 -9.23 -7.17 2.93
C ASP A 87 -8.36 -6.26 3.81
N ARG A 88 -7.28 -5.68 3.27
CA ARG A 88 -6.45 -4.71 3.99
C ARG A 88 -7.20 -3.42 4.34
N ILE A 89 -7.96 -2.87 3.38
CA ILE A 89 -8.78 -1.67 3.64
C ILE A 89 -9.78 -1.95 4.77
N ASN A 90 -10.49 -3.08 4.70
CA ASN A 90 -11.48 -3.48 5.70
C ASN A 90 -10.87 -3.74 7.09
N ALA A 91 -9.67 -4.31 7.13
CA ALA A 91 -8.99 -4.62 8.38
C ALA A 91 -8.45 -3.37 9.11
N TYR A 92 -8.04 -2.34 8.37
CA TYR A 92 -7.26 -1.24 8.93
C TYR A 92 -7.91 0.14 8.81
N ASP A 93 -8.45 0.53 7.66
CA ASP A 93 -8.76 1.95 7.38
C ASP A 93 -9.73 2.56 8.41
N LYS A 94 -10.87 1.89 8.63
CA LYS A 94 -11.86 2.35 9.61
C LYS A 94 -11.56 1.89 11.04
N GLN A 95 -10.89 0.76 11.21
CA GLN A 95 -10.55 0.23 12.54
C GLN A 95 -9.52 1.09 13.28
N LEU A 96 -8.63 1.73 12.53
CA LEU A 96 -7.59 2.64 13.06
C LEU A 96 -7.95 4.12 12.85
N GLU A 97 -9.18 4.41 12.42
CA GLU A 97 -9.66 5.75 12.08
C GLU A 97 -8.78 6.49 11.06
N LEU A 98 -8.07 5.77 10.18
CA LEU A 98 -7.24 6.38 9.12
C LEU A 98 -8.09 7.21 8.17
N ASN A 99 -9.32 6.76 7.88
CA ASN A 99 -10.29 7.45 7.02
C ASN A 99 -9.74 7.85 5.64
N SER A 100 -8.85 7.03 5.10
CA SER A 100 -8.17 7.29 3.83
C SER A 100 -9.03 7.01 2.61
N ILE A 101 -10.07 6.18 2.74
CA ILE A 101 -10.97 5.79 1.64
C ILE A 101 -12.37 6.38 1.87
N ILE A 102 -12.93 6.99 0.82
CA ILE A 102 -14.33 7.44 0.77
C ILE A 102 -15.22 6.28 0.31
N SER A 103 -14.87 5.65 -0.81
CA SER A 103 -15.64 4.54 -1.38
C SER A 103 -14.74 3.54 -2.10
N ILE A 104 -15.12 2.25 -2.04
CA ILE A 104 -14.52 1.19 -2.85
C ILE A 104 -15.39 1.05 -4.10
N ASN A 105 -14.76 0.89 -5.27
CA ASN A 105 -15.47 0.62 -6.52
C ASN A 105 -16.16 -0.75 -6.42
N PRO A 106 -17.51 -0.81 -6.47
CA PRO A 106 -18.25 -2.05 -6.31
C PRO A 106 -17.97 -3.07 -7.43
N ASP A 107 -17.52 -2.60 -8.60
CA ASP A 107 -17.25 -3.44 -9.76
C ASP A 107 -15.80 -3.92 -9.82
N ALA A 108 -14.92 -3.49 -8.90
CA ALA A 108 -13.48 -3.77 -8.98
C ALA A 108 -13.14 -5.27 -9.07
N VAL A 109 -13.84 -6.12 -8.30
CA VAL A 109 -13.63 -7.58 -8.32
C VAL A 109 -14.10 -8.18 -9.65
N ALA A 110 -15.24 -7.73 -10.19
CA ALA A 110 -15.76 -8.21 -11.46
C ALA A 110 -14.87 -7.78 -12.64
N GLN A 111 -14.36 -6.53 -12.60
CA GLN A 111 -13.40 -6.02 -13.57
C GLN A 111 -12.09 -6.82 -13.54
N ALA A 112 -11.60 -7.17 -12.34
CA ALA A 112 -10.42 -8.01 -12.17
C ALA A 112 -10.60 -9.40 -12.78
N GLU A 113 -11.75 -10.02 -12.53
CA GLU A 113 -12.07 -11.35 -13.08
C GLU A 113 -12.14 -11.33 -14.61
N GLU A 114 -12.61 -10.23 -15.23
CA GLU A 114 -12.58 -10.11 -16.68
C GLU A 114 -11.17 -9.93 -17.24
N LEU A 115 -10.32 -9.14 -16.57
CA LEU A 115 -8.91 -9.01 -16.94
C LEU A 115 -8.16 -10.34 -16.79
N ASP A 116 -8.49 -11.17 -15.80
CA ASP A 116 -7.94 -12.52 -15.69
C ASP A 116 -8.34 -13.41 -16.89
N LYS A 117 -9.58 -13.30 -17.39
CA LYS A 117 -10.00 -13.99 -18.62
C LYS A 117 -9.29 -13.45 -19.85
N GLU A 118 -9.06 -12.14 -19.94
CA GLU A 118 -8.26 -11.54 -21.01
C GLU A 118 -6.81 -12.09 -20.98
N ARG A 119 -6.18 -12.11 -19.80
CA ARG A 119 -4.84 -12.70 -19.58
C ARG A 119 -4.77 -14.16 -20.00
N ALA A 120 -5.76 -14.98 -19.63
CA ALA A 120 -5.81 -16.39 -20.01
C ALA A 120 -5.93 -16.60 -21.54
N LYS A 121 -6.48 -15.61 -22.27
CA LYS A 121 -6.55 -15.60 -23.74
C LYS A 121 -5.33 -14.98 -24.41
N GLY A 122 -4.35 -14.49 -23.64
CA GLY A 122 -3.18 -13.76 -24.15
C GLY A 122 -3.42 -12.29 -24.47
N ASN A 123 -4.58 -11.72 -24.11
CA ASN A 123 -4.96 -10.34 -24.40
C ASN A 123 -4.49 -9.38 -23.30
N ILE A 124 -3.18 -9.16 -23.21
CA ILE A 124 -2.59 -8.27 -22.19
C ILE A 124 -2.55 -6.82 -22.68
N LYS A 125 -3.17 -5.91 -21.93
CA LYS A 125 -3.27 -4.47 -22.23
C LYS A 125 -2.00 -3.66 -21.93
N GLY A 126 -1.10 -4.20 -21.12
CA GLY A 126 0.15 -3.54 -20.74
C GLY A 126 0.62 -3.94 -19.35
N LYS A 127 1.64 -3.23 -18.85
CA LYS A 127 2.26 -3.48 -17.53
C LYS A 127 1.33 -3.25 -16.34
N LEU A 128 0.21 -2.54 -16.54
CA LEU A 128 -0.80 -2.30 -15.51
C LEU A 128 -1.98 -3.29 -15.58
N HIS A 129 -1.95 -4.27 -16.49
CA HIS A 129 -3.05 -5.22 -16.66
C HIS A 129 -3.35 -5.98 -15.37
N GLY A 130 -4.52 -5.75 -14.79
CA GLY A 130 -4.98 -6.34 -13.54
C GLY A 130 -4.44 -5.68 -12.27
N ILE A 131 -3.78 -4.53 -12.36
CA ILE A 131 -3.15 -3.85 -11.23
C ILE A 131 -4.14 -2.85 -10.59
N PRO A 132 -4.41 -2.95 -9.27
CA PRO A 132 -5.32 -2.04 -8.57
C PRO A 132 -4.65 -0.70 -8.23
N ILE A 133 -5.33 0.38 -8.58
CA ILE A 133 -4.92 1.78 -8.40
C ILE A 133 -5.99 2.53 -7.62
N ILE A 134 -5.58 3.43 -6.73
CA ILE A 134 -6.50 4.32 -6.01
C ILE A 134 -6.39 5.73 -6.58
N VAL A 135 -7.53 6.39 -6.78
CA VAL A 135 -7.54 7.79 -7.24
C VAL A 135 -8.16 8.67 -6.17
N LYS A 136 -7.66 9.89 -6.03
CA LYS A 136 -8.27 10.90 -5.16
C LYS A 136 -9.72 11.15 -5.58
N ASP A 137 -10.58 11.51 -4.63
CA ASP A 137 -12.03 11.64 -4.87
C ASP A 137 -12.45 12.82 -5.76
N ASN A 138 -11.51 13.64 -6.23
CA ASN A 138 -11.75 14.67 -7.24
C ASN A 138 -11.47 14.21 -8.68
N TYR A 139 -11.09 12.95 -8.92
CA TYR A 139 -10.98 12.40 -10.27
C TYR A 139 -12.30 11.78 -10.70
N ASP A 140 -12.77 12.04 -11.90
CA ASP A 140 -13.89 11.32 -12.49
C ASP A 140 -13.56 9.87 -12.80
N VAL A 141 -14.46 8.99 -12.38
CA VAL A 141 -14.45 7.57 -12.71
C VAL A 141 -15.87 7.24 -13.13
N GLY A 142 -16.08 6.96 -14.41
CA GLY A 142 -17.40 6.83 -15.01
C GLY A 142 -18.29 5.85 -14.23
N GLY A 143 -19.50 6.30 -13.90
CA GLY A 143 -20.48 5.52 -13.12
C GLY A 143 -20.27 5.55 -11.59
N LEU A 144 -19.19 6.17 -11.09
CA LEU A 144 -18.98 6.37 -9.65
C LEU A 144 -19.21 7.85 -9.25
N PRO A 145 -19.55 8.11 -7.98
CA PRO A 145 -19.54 9.47 -7.45
C PRO A 145 -18.14 10.10 -7.51
N THR A 146 -18.08 11.37 -7.88
CA THR A 146 -16.92 12.26 -7.70
C THR A 146 -17.35 13.41 -6.81
N THR A 147 -16.89 13.42 -5.56
CA THR A 147 -17.44 14.32 -4.54
C THR A 147 -16.49 15.45 -4.14
N ALA A 148 -15.21 15.35 -4.53
CA ALA A 148 -14.14 16.22 -4.04
C ALA A 148 -14.11 16.32 -2.50
N GLY A 149 -14.52 15.25 -1.81
CA GLY A 149 -14.72 15.21 -0.35
C GLY A 149 -15.99 15.91 0.16
N CYS A 150 -16.76 16.57 -0.69
CA CYS A 150 -17.93 17.33 -0.27
C CYS A 150 -19.18 16.44 -0.23
N LYS A 151 -19.82 16.37 0.94
CA LYS A 151 -21.05 15.58 1.13
C LYS A 151 -22.20 16.03 0.19
N ALA A 152 -22.26 17.30 -0.20
CA ALA A 152 -23.25 17.80 -1.14
C ALA A 152 -23.15 17.14 -2.54
N LEU A 153 -21.95 16.68 -2.91
CA LEU A 153 -21.68 16.02 -4.19
C LEU A 153 -21.75 14.49 -4.12
N MET A 154 -22.25 13.90 -3.03
CA MET A 154 -22.29 12.44 -2.86
C MET A 154 -23.09 11.68 -3.95
N ASN A 155 -23.99 12.38 -4.64
CA ASN A 155 -24.78 11.84 -5.76
C ASN A 155 -24.33 12.41 -7.12
N SER A 156 -23.18 13.09 -7.18
CA SER A 156 -22.59 13.59 -8.42
C SER A 156 -21.88 12.45 -9.14
N ILE A 157 -22.63 11.72 -9.98
CA ILE A 157 -22.10 10.59 -10.74
C ILE A 157 -21.36 11.10 -11.97
N ALA A 158 -20.09 10.72 -12.11
CA ALA A 158 -19.30 11.06 -13.28
C ALA A 158 -19.86 10.36 -14.53
N PRO A 159 -20.12 11.09 -15.62
CA PRO A 159 -20.65 10.51 -16.86
C PRO A 159 -19.60 9.63 -17.57
N ASP A 160 -18.33 9.97 -17.44
CA ASP A 160 -17.18 9.31 -18.05
C ASP A 160 -15.96 9.32 -17.11
N ASP A 161 -14.86 8.73 -17.57
CA ASP A 161 -13.59 8.72 -16.84
C ASP A 161 -12.81 9.99 -17.12
N ALA A 162 -12.16 10.54 -16.08
CA ALA A 162 -11.11 11.54 -16.27
C ALA A 162 -10.06 11.03 -17.26
N PHE A 163 -9.45 11.91 -18.06
CA PHE A 163 -8.53 11.51 -19.12
C PHE A 163 -7.42 10.57 -18.62
N VAL A 164 -6.78 10.90 -17.49
CA VAL A 164 -5.73 10.05 -16.91
C VAL A 164 -6.27 8.73 -16.34
N VAL A 165 -7.51 8.70 -15.86
CA VAL A 165 -8.18 7.46 -15.40
C VAL A 165 -8.43 6.55 -16.60
N LYS A 166 -8.93 7.12 -17.71
CA LYS A 166 -9.13 6.40 -18.95
C LYS A 166 -7.82 5.77 -19.44
N LYS A 167 -6.71 6.52 -19.49
CA LYS A 167 -5.40 5.97 -19.89
C LYS A 167 -4.95 4.81 -19.00
N LEU A 168 -5.17 4.90 -17.68
CA LEU A 168 -4.85 3.82 -16.76
C LEU A 168 -5.69 2.56 -17.04
N LYS A 169 -7.01 2.70 -17.23
CA LYS A 169 -7.90 1.58 -17.57
C LYS A 169 -7.58 0.97 -18.94
N ASP A 170 -7.24 1.81 -19.92
CA ASP A 170 -6.81 1.36 -21.26
C ASP A 170 -5.50 0.55 -21.17
N ALA A 171 -4.60 0.90 -20.24
CA ALA A 171 -3.40 0.11 -19.91
C ALA A 171 -3.70 -1.15 -19.04
N GLY A 172 -4.97 -1.38 -18.71
CA GLY A 172 -5.48 -2.53 -17.97
C GLY A 172 -5.51 -2.37 -16.45
N ALA A 173 -5.32 -1.17 -15.91
CA ALA A 173 -5.44 -0.92 -14.47
C ALA A 173 -6.89 -1.01 -13.99
N ILE A 174 -7.07 -1.35 -12.71
CA ILE A 174 -8.36 -1.37 -12.04
C ILE A 174 -8.41 -0.20 -11.07
N ILE A 175 -9.40 0.67 -11.21
CA ILE A 175 -9.62 1.73 -10.22
C ILE A 175 -10.34 1.11 -9.02
N LEU A 176 -9.58 0.87 -7.95
CA LEU A 176 -10.04 0.14 -6.77
C LEU A 176 -10.95 0.98 -5.87
N ALA A 177 -10.57 2.23 -5.61
CA ALA A 177 -11.24 3.07 -4.64
C ALA A 177 -11.01 4.57 -4.87
N LYS A 178 -11.89 5.38 -4.27
CA LYS A 178 -11.81 6.84 -4.19
C LYS A 178 -11.21 7.22 -2.83
N ALA A 179 -10.05 7.86 -2.86
CA ALA A 179 -9.37 8.28 -1.64
C ALA A 179 -9.89 9.62 -1.10
N ASN A 180 -9.98 9.71 0.22
CA ASN A 180 -10.35 10.93 0.93
C ASN A 180 -9.31 12.04 0.71
N MET A 181 -9.72 13.29 0.95
CA MET A 181 -8.94 14.47 0.63
C MET A 181 -9.29 15.64 1.55
N SER A 182 -8.55 16.74 1.44
CA SER A 182 -9.07 18.04 1.86
C SER A 182 -10.20 18.42 0.92
N GLU A 183 -11.37 18.74 1.46
CA GLU A 183 -12.56 19.09 0.66
C GLU A 183 -12.26 20.19 -0.36
N PHE A 184 -12.68 20.00 -1.62
CA PHE A 184 -12.34 20.86 -2.77
C PHE A 184 -10.84 21.15 -2.96
N ALA A 185 -9.98 20.21 -2.54
CA ALA A 185 -8.52 20.34 -2.58
C ALA A 185 -7.98 21.57 -1.80
N SER A 186 -8.78 22.10 -0.88
CA SER A 186 -8.63 23.42 -0.26
C SER A 186 -7.36 23.60 0.59
N SER A 187 -6.87 22.54 1.23
CA SER A 187 -5.70 22.63 2.13
C SER A 187 -4.54 21.70 1.73
N GLY A 188 -3.34 22.28 1.66
CA GLY A 188 -2.07 21.54 1.63
C GLY A 188 -1.62 20.98 2.99
N ARG A 189 -2.24 21.46 4.08
CA ARG A 189 -1.79 21.24 5.48
C ARG A 189 -2.44 20.01 6.11
N ASN A 190 -3.64 19.65 5.65
CA ASN A 190 -4.40 18.53 6.16
C ASN A 190 -5.32 17.96 5.10
N SER A 191 -5.85 16.77 5.36
CA SER A 191 -6.89 16.16 4.54
C SER A 191 -8.07 15.86 5.44
N ARG A 192 -9.12 16.65 5.28
CA ARG A 192 -10.36 16.56 6.02
C ARG A 192 -11.51 16.94 5.10
N SER A 193 -12.59 16.17 5.17
CA SER A 193 -13.75 16.38 4.32
C SER A 193 -15.07 16.09 5.05
N THR A 194 -16.15 16.70 4.59
CA THR A 194 -17.49 16.49 5.19
C THR A 194 -18.03 15.08 4.94
N ILE A 195 -17.58 14.41 3.87
CA ILE A 195 -18.01 13.03 3.56
C ILE A 195 -17.15 11.97 4.27
N GLY A 196 -15.83 12.17 4.34
CA GLY A 196 -14.87 11.17 4.81
C GLY A 196 -14.31 11.42 6.20
N GLY A 197 -14.51 12.61 6.77
CA GLY A 197 -13.91 13.04 8.03
C GLY A 197 -12.43 13.40 7.89
N ALA A 198 -11.74 13.53 9.03
CA ALA A 198 -10.29 13.77 9.07
C ALA A 198 -9.52 12.49 8.73
N VAL A 199 -8.54 12.61 7.85
CA VAL A 199 -7.59 11.54 7.53
C VAL A 199 -6.46 11.58 8.55
N HIS A 200 -6.07 10.40 9.05
CA HIS A 200 -5.00 10.28 10.04
C HIS A 200 -3.79 9.51 9.49
N ASN A 201 -2.60 9.92 9.91
CA ASN A 201 -1.34 9.35 9.47
C ASN A 201 -1.12 7.96 10.12
N PRO A 202 -0.80 6.90 9.36
CA PRO A 202 -0.65 5.57 9.93
C PRO A 202 0.64 5.40 10.77
N TYR A 203 1.65 6.28 10.64
CA TYR A 203 2.82 6.26 11.53
C TYR A 203 2.47 6.78 12.94
N ASP A 204 1.51 7.73 13.02
CA ASP A 204 0.93 8.25 14.25
C ASP A 204 -0.48 8.80 13.98
N THR A 205 -1.51 8.06 14.42
CA THR A 205 -2.92 8.38 14.14
C THR A 205 -3.42 9.67 14.80
N THR A 206 -2.60 10.33 15.64
CA THR A 206 -2.92 11.66 16.17
C THR A 206 -2.53 12.80 15.22
N ARG A 207 -1.87 12.48 14.10
CA ARG A 207 -1.27 13.45 13.17
C ARG A 207 -1.93 13.45 11.81
N THR A 208 -1.87 14.60 11.15
CA THR A 208 -2.33 14.78 9.77
C THR A 208 -1.35 14.13 8.79
N PRO A 209 -1.83 13.51 7.69
CA PRO A 209 -1.00 13.06 6.58
C PRO A 209 -0.64 14.20 5.60
N ALA A 210 -0.78 15.46 6.01
CA ALA A 210 -0.84 16.64 5.14
C ALA A 210 -1.99 16.55 4.12
N GLY A 211 -1.98 17.41 3.10
CA GLY A 211 -3.04 17.43 2.11
C GLY A 211 -2.67 18.11 0.80
N SER A 212 -3.61 18.24 -0.14
CA SER A 212 -4.99 17.74 -0.03
C SER A 212 -5.15 16.28 -0.42
N SER A 213 -4.11 15.61 -0.95
CA SER A 213 -4.17 14.18 -1.34
C SER A 213 -3.75 13.23 -0.20
N GLY A 214 -4.07 13.59 1.05
CA GLY A 214 -3.67 12.82 2.24
C GLY A 214 -4.29 11.43 2.30
N GLY A 215 -5.54 11.25 1.86
CA GLY A 215 -6.13 9.91 1.77
C GLY A 215 -5.37 9.02 0.80
N THR A 216 -4.96 9.54 -0.38
CA THR A 216 -4.09 8.78 -1.30
C THR A 216 -2.75 8.44 -0.64
N GLY A 217 -2.12 9.41 0.04
CA GLY A 217 -0.86 9.18 0.75
C GLY A 217 -0.96 8.08 1.81
N VAL A 218 -2.01 8.11 2.64
CA VAL A 218 -2.26 7.08 3.66
C VAL A 218 -2.55 5.72 3.02
N ALA A 219 -3.43 5.68 2.02
CA ALA A 219 -3.79 4.42 1.36
C ALA A 219 -2.59 3.72 0.74
N ILE A 220 -1.71 4.45 0.04
CA ILE A 220 -0.54 3.86 -0.62
C ILE A 220 0.53 3.46 0.38
N THR A 221 0.78 4.25 1.43
CA THR A 221 1.78 3.88 2.45
C THR A 221 1.34 2.68 3.30
N SER A 222 0.03 2.53 3.55
CA SER A 222 -0.58 1.39 4.22
C SER A 222 -0.80 0.16 3.32
N ASN A 223 -0.32 0.19 2.07
CA ASN A 223 -0.47 -0.89 1.09
C ASN A 223 -1.94 -1.27 0.84
N PHE A 224 -2.83 -0.29 0.61
CA PHE A 224 -4.23 -0.50 0.21
C PHE A 224 -4.42 -0.57 -1.31
N ALA A 225 -3.39 -0.26 -2.10
CA ALA A 225 -3.31 -0.50 -3.54
C ALA A 225 -1.86 -0.47 -4.01
N ALA A 226 -1.62 -0.81 -5.27
CA ALA A 226 -0.28 -0.84 -5.85
C ALA A 226 0.32 0.57 -6.00
N ALA A 227 -0.45 1.53 -6.50
CA ALA A 227 -0.09 2.94 -6.61
C ALA A 227 -1.34 3.83 -6.53
N GLY A 228 -1.16 5.14 -6.41
CA GLY A 228 -2.29 6.06 -6.34
C GLY A 228 -2.08 7.39 -7.03
N LEU A 229 -3.17 8.10 -7.28
CA LEU A 229 -3.19 9.43 -7.89
C LEU A 229 -3.65 10.50 -6.90
N GLY A 230 -3.02 11.67 -6.98
CA GLY A 230 -3.42 12.88 -6.31
C GLY A 230 -3.29 14.09 -7.22
N THR A 231 -3.86 15.21 -6.81
CA THR A 231 -3.73 16.49 -7.51
C THR A 231 -2.86 17.45 -6.73
N ASP A 232 -2.16 18.34 -7.44
CA ASP A 232 -1.28 19.36 -6.84
C ASP A 232 -1.59 20.73 -7.43
N THR A 233 -2.14 21.64 -6.62
CA THR A 233 -2.27 23.07 -6.95
C THR A 233 -1.18 23.88 -6.28
N GLY A 234 -0.88 23.54 -5.02
CA GLY A 234 0.09 24.23 -4.18
C GLY A 234 1.15 23.30 -3.62
N SER A 235 0.77 22.15 -3.06
CA SER A 235 1.72 21.12 -2.58
C SER A 235 1.07 19.74 -2.46
N SER A 236 -0.11 19.57 -3.07
CA SER A 236 -1.04 18.53 -2.68
C SER A 236 -0.72 17.11 -3.12
N VAL A 237 0.32 16.89 -3.93
CA VAL A 237 0.95 15.57 -4.14
C VAL A 237 2.19 15.43 -3.27
N ARG A 238 3.02 16.47 -3.23
CA ARG A 238 4.33 16.42 -2.57
C ARG A 238 4.23 16.37 -1.05
N ALA A 239 3.37 17.19 -0.44
CA ALA A 239 3.20 17.23 1.00
C ALA A 239 2.71 15.90 1.58
N PRO A 240 1.66 15.27 1.03
CA PRO A 240 1.28 13.93 1.46
C PRO A 240 2.37 12.91 1.21
N SER A 241 3.11 12.97 0.11
CA SER A 241 4.20 12.03 -0.13
C SER A 241 5.32 12.15 0.92
N THR A 242 5.75 13.38 1.24
CA THR A 242 6.73 13.62 2.31
C THR A 242 6.26 13.09 3.66
N MET A 243 5.00 13.36 4.04
CA MET A 243 4.45 12.99 5.35
C MET A 243 3.99 11.53 5.44
N ASN A 244 4.01 10.77 4.35
CA ASN A 244 3.61 9.36 4.32
C ASN A 244 4.71 8.45 3.78
N ASN A 245 5.96 8.92 3.70
CA ASN A 245 7.11 8.13 3.27
C ASN A 245 6.98 7.58 1.83
N LEU A 246 6.53 8.42 0.90
CA LEU A 246 6.30 8.04 -0.50
C LEU A 246 7.11 8.90 -1.46
N PHE A 247 7.30 8.38 -2.66
CA PHE A 247 7.63 9.19 -3.82
C PHE A 247 6.36 9.87 -4.33
N GLY A 248 6.45 11.15 -4.68
CA GLY A 248 5.32 11.88 -5.29
C GLY A 248 5.81 12.87 -6.31
N LEU A 249 5.17 12.94 -7.47
CA LEU A 249 5.59 13.83 -8.55
C LEU A 249 4.49 14.84 -8.90
N ARG A 250 4.80 16.12 -8.66
CA ARG A 250 4.18 17.22 -9.38
C ARG A 250 4.85 17.32 -10.75
N VAL A 251 4.10 17.08 -11.81
CA VAL A 251 4.62 17.18 -13.18
C VAL A 251 4.74 18.63 -13.63
N SER A 252 5.46 18.86 -14.73
CA SER A 252 5.41 20.13 -15.46
C SER A 252 3.96 20.45 -15.78
N LEU A 253 3.59 21.70 -15.56
CA LEU A 253 2.23 22.16 -15.83
C LEU A 253 1.91 21.95 -17.31
N GLY A 254 0.94 21.08 -17.61
CA GLY A 254 0.57 20.67 -18.97
C GLY A 254 1.05 19.28 -19.39
N LEU A 255 1.87 18.56 -18.60
CA LEU A 255 2.29 17.20 -18.99
C LEU A 255 1.16 16.16 -18.90
N THR A 256 0.28 16.31 -17.89
CA THR A 256 -0.90 15.45 -17.68
C THR A 256 -2.16 16.30 -17.77
N SER A 257 -3.20 15.75 -18.42
CA SER A 257 -4.50 16.41 -18.53
C SER A 257 -5.18 16.57 -17.16
N ARG A 258 -5.92 17.67 -17.00
CA ARG A 258 -6.85 17.89 -15.89
C ARG A 258 -8.32 17.68 -16.27
N ASP A 259 -8.62 17.21 -17.47
CA ASP A 259 -10.00 16.89 -17.88
C ASP A 259 -10.63 15.80 -16.99
N GLY A 260 -11.89 16.00 -16.61
CA GLY A 260 -12.60 15.17 -15.64
C GLY A 260 -12.02 15.21 -14.21
N ILE A 261 -11.41 16.32 -13.79
CA ILE A 261 -10.96 16.50 -12.41
C ILE A 261 -11.63 17.73 -11.80
N VAL A 262 -12.29 17.59 -10.63
CA VAL A 262 -12.88 18.73 -9.92
C VAL A 262 -11.75 19.73 -9.59
N PRO A 263 -11.82 20.96 -10.13
CA PRO A 263 -10.70 21.90 -10.11
C PRO A 263 -10.60 22.66 -8.78
N LEU A 264 -9.41 23.21 -8.50
CA LEU A 264 -9.22 24.30 -7.55
C LEU A 264 -8.75 25.57 -8.27
N SER A 265 -7.75 25.43 -9.14
CA SER A 265 -7.23 26.49 -9.98
C SER A 265 -6.50 25.84 -11.15
N LEU A 266 -7.17 25.76 -12.31
CA LEU A 266 -6.61 25.08 -13.49
C LEU A 266 -5.29 25.70 -13.97
N ASP A 267 -4.95 26.91 -13.56
CA ASP A 267 -3.66 27.53 -13.89
C ASP A 267 -2.50 26.98 -13.06
N ASN A 268 -2.76 26.17 -12.04
CA ASN A 268 -1.75 25.53 -11.18
C ASN A 268 -2.00 24.02 -11.00
N ASP A 269 -3.22 23.55 -11.26
CA ASP A 269 -3.60 22.16 -11.06
C ASP A 269 -2.84 21.21 -11.99
N ILE A 270 -2.39 20.10 -11.43
CA ILE A 270 -1.88 18.93 -12.16
C ILE A 270 -2.46 17.65 -11.58
N ALA A 271 -2.41 16.57 -12.37
CA ALA A 271 -2.59 15.20 -11.92
C ALA A 271 -1.22 14.52 -11.75
N GLY A 272 -0.94 13.96 -10.57
CA GLY A 272 0.36 13.40 -10.22
C GLY A 272 0.29 12.05 -9.48
N PRO A 273 1.26 11.14 -9.69
CA PRO A 273 1.31 9.86 -8.99
C PRO A 273 1.92 9.98 -7.58
N LEU A 274 1.43 9.15 -6.66
CA LEU A 274 2.02 8.85 -5.36
C LEU A 274 2.34 7.34 -5.31
N CYS A 275 3.61 7.00 -5.11
CA CYS A 275 4.11 5.64 -5.23
C CYS A 275 5.09 5.29 -4.10
N ARG A 276 5.25 4.00 -3.83
CA ARG A 276 6.22 3.50 -2.83
C ARG A 276 7.65 3.46 -3.35
N SER A 277 7.82 3.34 -4.67
CA SER A 277 9.12 3.22 -5.34
C SER A 277 9.24 4.21 -6.51
N ALA A 278 10.48 4.55 -6.88
CA ALA A 278 10.75 5.37 -8.06
C ALA A 278 10.36 4.65 -9.37
N GLN A 279 10.47 3.32 -9.42
CA GLN A 279 10.08 2.52 -10.59
C GLN A 279 8.58 2.57 -10.86
N ASP A 280 7.76 2.42 -9.82
CA ASP A 280 6.31 2.49 -9.96
C ASP A 280 5.88 3.91 -10.36
N LEU A 281 6.55 4.93 -9.84
CA LEU A 281 6.30 6.32 -10.21
C LEU A 281 6.59 6.56 -11.71
N ALA A 282 7.72 6.07 -12.22
CA ALA A 282 8.07 6.20 -13.63
C ALA A 282 7.09 5.44 -14.55
N LEU A 283 6.62 4.27 -14.13
CA LEU A 283 5.61 3.50 -14.86
C LEU A 283 4.27 4.24 -14.90
N MET A 284 3.79 4.73 -13.75
CA MET A 284 2.55 5.50 -13.68
C MET A 284 2.62 6.74 -14.56
N LEU A 285 3.71 7.51 -14.48
CA LEU A 285 3.90 8.70 -15.31
C LEU A 285 3.89 8.38 -16.82
N SER A 286 4.51 7.27 -17.21
CA SER A 286 4.54 6.83 -18.63
C SER A 286 3.15 6.56 -19.19
N VAL A 287 2.20 6.14 -18.35
CA VAL A 287 0.81 5.91 -18.77
C VAL A 287 -0.01 7.20 -18.69
N MET A 288 0.23 8.05 -17.70
CA MET A 288 -0.57 9.26 -17.46
C MET A 288 -0.28 10.40 -18.46
N ALA A 289 0.99 10.62 -18.80
CA ALA A 289 1.41 11.78 -19.61
C ALA A 289 0.92 11.70 -21.06
N GLY A 290 0.52 12.82 -21.64
CA GLY A 290 0.18 12.91 -23.07
C GLY A 290 -0.92 13.92 -23.38
N THR A 291 -1.05 14.22 -24.67
CA THR A 291 -1.93 15.29 -25.15
C THR A 291 -3.40 14.87 -25.06
N ASP A 292 -4.22 15.83 -24.64
CA ASP A 292 -5.67 15.76 -24.55
C ASP A 292 -6.29 16.98 -25.24
N SER A 293 -7.20 16.75 -26.17
CA SER A 293 -7.91 17.82 -26.88
C SER A 293 -8.84 18.65 -25.99
N ASN A 294 -9.28 18.08 -24.86
CA ASN A 294 -10.15 18.77 -23.91
C ASN A 294 -9.38 19.64 -22.92
N ASP A 295 -8.05 19.51 -22.87
CA ASP A 295 -7.19 20.33 -22.02
C ASP A 295 -6.08 21.00 -22.82
N SER A 296 -6.31 22.26 -23.19
CA SER A 296 -5.39 23.04 -24.02
C SER A 296 -3.98 23.21 -23.45
N TRP A 297 -3.78 22.96 -22.14
CA TRP A 297 -2.46 23.00 -21.51
C TRP A 297 -1.57 21.82 -21.93
N THR A 298 -2.16 20.74 -22.44
CA THR A 298 -1.45 19.52 -22.82
C THR A 298 -0.99 19.48 -24.28
N LYS A 299 -1.23 20.55 -25.04
CA LYS A 299 -0.87 20.60 -26.47
C LYS A 299 0.61 20.31 -26.77
N ASP A 300 1.50 20.58 -25.81
CA ASP A 300 2.95 20.40 -25.95
C ASP A 300 3.47 19.17 -25.18
N SER A 301 2.60 18.40 -24.50
CA SER A 301 3.01 17.33 -23.59
C SER A 301 3.81 16.23 -24.29
N ASP A 302 3.41 15.84 -25.50
CA ASP A 302 4.05 14.74 -26.22
C ASP A 302 5.52 15.05 -26.55
N SER A 303 5.88 16.33 -26.69
CA SER A 303 7.27 16.77 -26.88
C SER A 303 8.13 16.65 -25.61
N MET A 304 7.50 16.57 -24.43
CA MET A 304 8.16 16.44 -23.13
C MET A 304 8.34 14.96 -22.73
N ILE A 305 7.61 14.04 -23.36
CA ILE A 305 7.67 12.62 -23.07
C ILE A 305 8.89 12.01 -23.79
N PRO A 306 9.77 11.28 -23.08
CA PRO A 306 10.86 10.58 -23.75
C PRO A 306 10.34 9.49 -24.70
N ALA A 307 11.03 9.27 -25.83
CA ALA A 307 10.60 8.33 -26.86
C ALA A 307 10.35 6.90 -26.32
N ASP A 308 11.20 6.42 -25.40
CA ASP A 308 11.08 5.10 -24.78
C ASP A 308 10.33 5.13 -23.43
N GLY A 309 9.60 6.21 -23.16
CA GLY A 309 8.89 6.46 -21.92
C GLY A 309 9.82 6.71 -20.72
N TYR A 310 9.23 7.02 -19.57
CA TYR A 310 9.98 7.39 -18.37
C TYR A 310 10.69 6.22 -17.70
N THR A 311 10.21 4.97 -17.92
CA THR A 311 10.90 3.78 -17.37
C THR A 311 12.27 3.54 -17.97
N SER A 312 12.60 4.13 -19.12
CA SER A 312 13.94 4.06 -19.73
C SER A 312 15.01 4.85 -18.94
N TYR A 313 14.59 5.70 -18.01
CA TYR A 313 15.47 6.50 -17.14
C TYR A 313 15.71 5.87 -15.77
N LEU A 314 15.25 4.64 -15.54
CA LEU A 314 15.54 3.88 -14.33
C LEU A 314 16.98 3.32 -14.36
N LYS A 315 17.96 4.20 -14.13
CA LYS A 315 19.38 3.86 -14.03
C LYS A 315 19.85 3.74 -12.58
N ALA A 316 20.35 2.57 -12.18
CA ALA A 316 20.82 2.34 -10.81
C ALA A 316 22.02 3.23 -10.44
N ASP A 317 22.83 3.60 -11.43
CA ASP A 317 23.94 4.57 -11.34
C ASP A 317 23.52 5.98 -11.78
N GLY A 318 22.21 6.29 -11.79
CA GLY A 318 21.66 7.57 -12.26
C GLY A 318 22.12 8.83 -11.53
N LEU A 319 22.86 8.68 -10.41
CA LEU A 319 23.51 9.79 -9.72
C LEU A 319 24.92 10.12 -10.26
N LYS A 320 25.54 9.21 -11.01
CA LYS A 320 26.93 9.36 -11.45
C LYS A 320 27.07 10.54 -12.40
N GLY A 321 27.88 11.52 -11.99
CA GLY A 321 28.16 12.71 -12.79
C GLY A 321 27.05 13.75 -12.77
N LYS A 322 26.00 13.57 -11.95
CA LYS A 322 24.96 14.58 -11.74
C LYS A 322 25.47 15.72 -10.88
N LYS A 323 25.07 16.95 -11.21
CA LYS A 323 25.33 18.14 -10.40
C LYS A 323 24.02 18.62 -9.80
N ILE A 324 23.86 18.38 -8.51
CA ILE A 324 22.63 18.65 -7.76
C ILE A 324 22.84 19.90 -6.91
N GLY A 325 22.13 20.98 -7.23
CA GLY A 325 22.06 22.16 -6.39
C GLY A 325 21.33 21.87 -5.07
N TYR A 326 21.61 22.60 -4.00
CA TYR A 326 20.78 22.57 -2.80
C TYR A 326 20.49 23.97 -2.25
N LEU A 327 19.25 24.18 -1.78
CA LEU A 327 18.85 25.43 -1.11
C LEU A 327 19.19 25.34 0.38
N GLN A 328 20.33 25.92 0.78
CA GLN A 328 20.83 25.81 2.16
C GLN A 328 19.83 26.31 3.21
N ASN A 329 19.12 27.40 2.92
CA ASN A 329 18.09 27.98 3.81
C ASN A 329 16.82 27.12 3.93
N SER A 330 16.66 26.05 3.14
CA SER A 330 15.58 25.09 3.36
C SER A 330 15.88 24.11 4.50
N PHE A 331 17.13 24.04 4.98
CA PHE A 331 17.55 23.15 6.06
C PHE A 331 17.58 23.89 7.40
N GLY A 332 16.46 23.87 8.13
CA GLY A 332 16.39 24.41 9.49
C GLY A 332 16.08 25.90 9.61
N TYR A 333 15.74 26.56 8.49
CA TYR A 333 15.17 27.90 8.48
C TYR A 333 13.75 27.85 7.92
N TYR A 334 12.93 28.81 8.34
CA TYR A 334 11.62 29.06 7.75
C TYR A 334 11.55 30.49 7.24
N TYR A 335 10.55 30.77 6.42
CA TYR A 335 10.33 32.10 5.87
C TYR A 335 9.12 32.74 6.54
N ASN A 336 9.33 33.91 7.12
CA ASN A 336 8.26 34.69 7.72
C ASN A 336 7.36 35.32 6.63
N ASN A 337 6.27 36.00 7.04
CA ASN A 337 5.33 36.63 6.11
C ASN A 337 5.94 37.75 5.25
N LYS A 338 7.15 38.21 5.57
CA LYS A 338 7.91 39.21 4.80
C LYS A 338 8.87 38.57 3.80
N GLY A 339 8.97 37.24 3.77
CA GLY A 339 9.91 36.53 2.90
C GLY A 339 11.36 36.58 3.38
N GLU A 340 11.58 36.82 4.67
CA GLU A 340 12.92 36.77 5.28
C GLU A 340 13.19 35.35 5.80
N ALA A 341 14.39 34.83 5.56
CA ALA A 341 14.86 33.59 6.18
C ALA A 341 15.07 33.85 7.68
N VAL A 342 14.36 33.12 8.52
CA VAL A 342 14.49 33.19 9.96
C VAL A 342 14.90 31.80 10.45
N GLU A 343 15.98 31.73 11.22
CA GLU A 343 16.37 30.49 11.90
C GLU A 343 15.18 30.01 12.71
N ASN A 344 14.82 28.73 12.63
CA ASN A 344 13.79 28.21 13.50
C ASN A 344 14.42 27.86 14.86
N PRO A 345 14.35 28.73 15.88
CA PRO A 345 15.11 28.57 17.11
C PRO A 345 14.45 27.53 18.05
N LYS A 346 13.24 27.05 17.71
CA LYS A 346 12.44 26.15 18.54
C LYS A 346 12.36 24.71 18.04
N GLU A 347 12.56 24.42 16.75
CA GLU A 347 11.94 23.22 16.15
C GLU A 347 12.77 22.45 15.09
N THR A 348 14.02 22.83 14.76
CA THR A 348 14.81 21.96 13.89
C THR A 348 15.24 20.72 14.68
N ALA A 349 14.43 19.66 14.63
CA ALA A 349 14.71 18.40 15.31
C ALA A 349 16.13 17.94 14.99
N THR A 350 16.90 17.55 16.01
CA THR A 350 18.26 17.02 15.81
C THR A 350 18.26 15.84 14.83
N CYS A 351 17.18 15.05 14.80
CA CYS A 351 17.00 13.97 13.84
C CYS A 351 16.86 14.46 12.38
N MET A 352 16.28 15.64 12.15
CA MET A 352 16.12 16.20 10.80
C MET A 352 17.49 16.54 10.19
N LYS A 353 18.36 17.18 10.97
CA LYS A 353 19.74 17.44 10.54
C LYS A 353 20.46 16.14 10.16
N LYS A 354 20.33 15.08 10.99
CA LYS A 354 20.92 13.77 10.71
C LYS A 354 20.39 13.15 9.42
N ILE A 355 19.07 13.19 9.19
CA ILE A 355 18.45 12.56 8.02
C ILE A 355 18.77 13.30 6.72
N VAL A 356 18.84 14.64 6.78
CA VAL A 356 19.27 15.49 5.66
C VAL A 356 20.73 15.23 5.30
N GLU A 357 21.63 15.20 6.29
CA GLU A 357 23.05 14.94 6.03
C GLU A 357 23.26 13.50 5.51
N ARG A 358 22.45 12.53 5.96
CA ARG A 358 22.42 11.19 5.38
C ARG A 358 21.98 11.22 3.91
N ALA A 359 20.93 11.97 3.58
CA ALA A 359 20.46 12.10 2.20
C ALA A 359 21.53 12.75 1.30
N LYS A 360 22.14 13.85 1.73
CA LYS A 360 23.27 14.50 1.03
C LYS A 360 24.46 13.55 0.87
N SER A 361 24.80 12.80 1.91
CA SER A 361 25.86 11.78 1.87
C SER A 361 25.55 10.68 0.86
N ASN A 362 24.32 10.20 0.80
CA ASN A 362 23.91 9.18 -0.17
C ASN A 362 23.94 9.71 -1.61
N LEU A 363 23.53 10.96 -1.86
CA LEU A 363 23.66 11.60 -3.18
C LEU A 363 25.13 11.63 -3.62
N LYS A 364 26.03 12.10 -2.76
CA LYS A 364 27.48 12.12 -3.02
C LYS A 364 28.06 10.73 -3.24
N LYS A 365 27.66 9.76 -2.41
CA LYS A 365 28.09 8.36 -2.51
C LYS A 365 27.68 7.74 -3.85
N GLY A 366 26.54 8.14 -4.40
CA GLY A 366 26.08 7.71 -5.73
C GLY A 366 26.82 8.36 -6.90
N GLY A 367 27.71 9.32 -6.62
CA GLY A 367 28.52 10.00 -7.61
C GLY A 367 28.01 11.38 -8.04
N ALA A 368 27.04 11.96 -7.30
CA ALA A 368 26.57 13.32 -7.57
C ALA A 368 27.47 14.37 -6.89
N GLU A 369 27.74 15.46 -7.59
CA GLU A 369 28.29 16.69 -7.04
C GLU A 369 27.15 17.48 -6.37
N LEU A 370 27.37 18.00 -5.15
CA LEU A 370 26.42 18.89 -4.49
C LEU A 370 26.93 20.32 -4.50
N VAL A 371 26.10 21.24 -4.98
CA VAL A 371 26.43 22.67 -5.11
C VAL A 371 25.48 23.53 -4.27
N ASP A 372 26.05 24.41 -3.45
CA ASP A 372 25.24 25.39 -2.72
C ASP A 372 24.67 26.41 -3.70
N MET A 373 23.35 26.53 -3.74
CA MET A 373 22.65 27.44 -4.65
C MET A 373 22.51 28.86 -4.09
N SER A 374 22.99 29.14 -2.87
CA SER A 374 22.76 30.42 -2.19
C SER A 374 23.25 31.65 -2.98
N GLU A 375 24.31 31.51 -3.78
CA GLU A 375 24.82 32.58 -4.65
C GLU A 375 24.26 32.51 -6.10
N ILE A 376 23.80 31.33 -6.54
CA ILE A 376 23.36 31.07 -7.92
C ILE A 376 21.87 31.36 -8.09
N LEU A 377 21.08 30.97 -7.11
CA LEU A 377 19.63 31.16 -7.04
C LEU A 377 19.27 31.65 -5.62
N PRO A 378 19.67 32.88 -5.25
CA PRO A 378 19.41 33.42 -3.92
C PRO A 378 17.90 33.59 -3.68
N ASP A 379 17.50 33.50 -2.42
CA ASP A 379 16.08 33.57 -2.04
C ASP A 379 15.42 34.94 -2.35
N SER A 380 16.22 36.01 -2.41
CA SER A 380 15.77 37.33 -2.87
C SER A 380 15.37 37.32 -4.35
N LEU A 381 16.11 36.60 -5.19
CA LEU A 381 15.77 36.40 -6.60
C LEU A 381 14.51 35.55 -6.73
N ILE A 382 14.42 34.44 -6.00
CA ILE A 382 13.21 33.60 -5.99
C ILE A 382 11.98 34.43 -5.57
N THR A 383 12.13 35.28 -4.55
CA THR A 383 11.06 36.15 -4.06
C THR A 383 10.65 37.21 -5.09
N SER A 384 11.62 37.80 -5.78
CA SER A 384 11.35 38.73 -6.88
C SER A 384 10.61 38.03 -8.03
N LEU A 385 11.09 36.88 -8.48
CA LEU A 385 10.51 36.14 -9.62
C LEU A 385 9.10 35.61 -9.35
N ARG A 386 8.79 35.19 -8.11
CA ARG A 386 7.42 34.77 -7.76
C ARG A 386 6.45 35.94 -7.63
N SER A 387 6.92 37.17 -7.49
CA SER A 387 6.05 38.32 -7.25
C SER A 387 5.12 38.54 -8.45
N ASN A 388 3.85 38.87 -8.18
CA ASN A 388 2.83 39.14 -9.20
C ASN A 388 2.58 38.00 -10.21
N THR A 389 2.73 36.74 -9.76
CA THR A 389 2.41 35.53 -10.54
C THR A 389 1.02 34.95 -10.23
N GLY A 390 0.32 35.49 -9.23
CA GLY A 390 -1.00 35.03 -8.83
C GLY A 390 -2.07 35.41 -9.84
N VAL A 391 -2.86 34.42 -10.30
CA VAL A 391 -3.89 34.57 -11.34
C VAL A 391 -5.26 35.06 -10.83
N GLY A 392 -5.36 35.45 -9.55
CA GLY A 392 -6.64 35.85 -8.93
C GLY A 392 -7.53 34.66 -8.56
N ASN A 393 -8.78 34.94 -8.15
CA ASN A 393 -9.75 33.89 -7.80
C ASN A 393 -10.41 33.34 -9.07
N VAL A 394 -9.98 32.15 -9.51
CA VAL A 394 -10.53 31.43 -10.67
C VAL A 394 -11.46 30.27 -10.27
N PHE A 395 -11.54 29.95 -8.98
CA PHE A 395 -12.20 28.74 -8.47
C PHE A 395 -13.66 28.64 -8.91
N GLU A 396 -14.42 29.73 -8.73
CA GLU A 396 -15.85 29.74 -9.07
C GLU A 396 -16.06 29.49 -10.56
N TRP A 397 -15.24 30.10 -11.41
CA TRP A 397 -15.32 29.94 -12.86
C TRP A 397 -14.99 28.49 -13.25
N ASP A 398 -13.87 27.97 -12.76
CA ASP A 398 -13.43 26.61 -13.08
C ASP A 398 -14.43 25.56 -12.59
N LEU A 399 -14.97 25.71 -11.38
CA LEU A 399 -15.96 24.79 -10.82
C LEU A 399 -17.32 24.87 -11.54
N ASN A 400 -17.78 26.06 -11.95
CA ASN A 400 -18.98 26.19 -12.78
C ASN A 400 -18.82 25.54 -14.16
N ASN A 401 -17.64 25.62 -14.77
CA ASN A 401 -17.36 24.90 -16.03
C ASN A 401 -17.39 23.37 -15.81
N TYR A 402 -16.82 22.88 -14.70
CA TYR A 402 -16.91 21.46 -14.35
C TYR A 402 -18.36 21.01 -14.11
N PHE A 403 -19.16 21.77 -13.36
CA PHE A 403 -20.58 21.42 -13.17
C PHE A 403 -21.37 21.40 -14.49
N ALA A 404 -21.03 22.29 -15.42
CA ALA A 404 -21.63 22.27 -16.76
C ALA A 404 -21.22 21.01 -17.55
N SER A 405 -19.99 20.51 -17.41
CA SER A 405 -19.53 19.31 -18.13
C SER A 405 -20.18 18.02 -17.65
N LEU A 406 -20.72 17.99 -16.43
CA LEU A 406 -21.50 16.86 -15.90
C LEU A 406 -22.88 16.68 -16.59
N GLY A 407 -23.31 17.64 -17.41
CA GLY A 407 -24.52 17.57 -18.21
C GLY A 407 -25.84 17.80 -17.46
N GLU A 408 -26.95 17.51 -18.13
CA GLU A 408 -28.31 17.84 -17.65
C GLU A 408 -28.71 17.10 -16.38
N ASN A 409 -28.09 15.95 -16.08
CA ASN A 409 -28.39 15.16 -14.89
C ASN A 409 -27.53 15.50 -13.66
N ALA A 410 -26.57 16.43 -13.79
CA ALA A 410 -25.76 16.86 -12.65
C ALA A 410 -26.64 17.38 -11.49
N PRO A 411 -26.46 16.89 -10.24
CA PRO A 411 -27.34 17.27 -9.13
C PRO A 411 -27.15 18.71 -8.64
N ILE A 412 -25.97 19.28 -8.92
CA ILE A 412 -25.60 20.66 -8.61
C ILE A 412 -25.13 21.30 -9.91
N LYS A 413 -25.71 22.45 -10.25
CA LYS A 413 -25.47 23.11 -11.56
C LYS A 413 -24.46 24.24 -11.51
N SER A 414 -24.26 24.83 -10.34
CA SER A 414 -23.37 25.97 -10.16
C SER A 414 -22.88 26.07 -8.73
N VAL A 415 -21.84 26.87 -8.51
CA VAL A 415 -21.39 27.25 -7.18
C VAL A 415 -22.49 28.02 -6.44
N TYR A 416 -23.30 28.83 -7.13
CA TYR A 416 -24.46 29.48 -6.51
C TYR A 416 -25.46 28.47 -5.95
N ASP A 417 -25.80 27.44 -6.73
CA ASP A 417 -26.68 26.35 -6.28
C ASP A 417 -26.06 25.61 -5.08
N LEU A 418 -24.77 25.25 -5.16
CA LEU A 418 -24.02 24.63 -4.07
C LEU A 418 -24.10 25.43 -2.76
N VAL A 419 -23.83 26.74 -2.80
CA VAL A 419 -23.78 27.54 -1.56
C VAL A 419 -25.16 27.94 -1.04
N THR A 420 -26.17 27.98 -1.90
CA THR A 420 -27.53 28.45 -1.54
C THR A 420 -28.40 27.32 -1.03
N ASN A 421 -28.31 26.14 -1.65
CA ASN A 421 -29.22 25.02 -1.39
C ASN A 421 -28.57 23.88 -0.61
N TYR A 422 -27.24 23.89 -0.45
CA TYR A 422 -26.51 22.83 0.23
C TYR A 422 -25.60 23.37 1.32
N THR A 423 -25.31 22.49 2.27
CA THR A 423 -24.28 22.73 3.26
C THR A 423 -22.97 22.16 2.73
N TYR A 424 -21.96 23.02 2.57
CA TYR A 424 -20.61 22.65 2.17
C TYR A 424 -19.59 23.21 3.17
N GLY A 425 -18.42 22.59 3.25
CA GLY A 425 -17.26 23.21 3.89
C GLY A 425 -17.34 23.47 5.39
N VAL A 426 -18.36 22.97 6.09
CA VAL A 426 -18.58 23.22 7.53
C VAL A 426 -17.30 22.94 8.29
N ASP A 427 -16.76 23.97 8.95
CA ASP A 427 -15.55 23.99 9.78
C ASP A 427 -14.18 23.76 9.11
N TYR A 428 -14.10 23.40 7.82
CA TYR A 428 -12.87 22.78 7.27
C TYR A 428 -12.35 23.32 5.93
N THR A 429 -13.17 23.98 5.12
CA THR A 429 -12.71 24.53 3.83
C THR A 429 -12.13 25.94 4.00
N ASN A 430 -11.02 26.24 3.33
CA ASN A 430 -10.54 27.62 3.17
C ASN A 430 -11.08 28.29 1.90
N VAL A 431 -11.89 27.57 1.11
CA VAL A 431 -12.49 28.09 -0.11
C VAL A 431 -13.73 28.91 0.28
N SER A 432 -13.61 30.23 0.18
CA SER A 432 -14.71 31.17 0.41
C SER A 432 -15.10 31.82 -0.92
N VAL A 433 -16.29 31.51 -1.40
CA VAL A 433 -16.94 32.22 -2.52
C VAL A 433 -18.01 33.12 -1.91
N ARG A 434 -17.82 34.43 -2.05
CA ARG A 434 -18.77 35.44 -1.54
C ARG A 434 -19.62 35.94 -2.69
N ASN A 435 -20.93 35.88 -2.54
CA ASN A 435 -21.90 36.32 -3.56
C ASN A 435 -21.64 35.66 -4.95
N PRO A 436 -21.70 34.33 -5.06
CA PRO A 436 -21.47 33.67 -6.34
C PRO A 436 -22.47 34.12 -7.40
N ALA A 437 -22.03 34.13 -8.66
CA ALA A 437 -22.86 34.38 -9.82
C ALA A 437 -23.88 33.25 -10.01
N THR A 438 -25.09 33.59 -10.45
CA THR A 438 -26.17 32.60 -10.57
C THR A 438 -25.93 31.61 -11.70
N SER A 439 -25.16 32.02 -12.72
CA SER A 439 -24.77 31.19 -13.85
C SER A 439 -23.42 31.62 -14.45
N LEU A 440 -22.80 30.71 -15.21
CA LEU A 440 -21.54 30.99 -15.92
C LEU A 440 -21.68 32.16 -16.94
N ALA A 441 -22.87 32.35 -17.53
CA ALA A 441 -23.12 33.43 -18.50
C ALA A 441 -23.06 34.84 -17.89
N GLU A 442 -23.25 34.96 -16.58
CA GLU A 442 -23.16 36.23 -15.84
C GLU A 442 -21.74 36.55 -15.38
N MET A 443 -20.83 35.58 -15.50
CA MET A 443 -19.45 35.72 -15.03
C MET A 443 -18.57 36.35 -16.12
N THR A 444 -17.66 37.22 -15.70
CA THR A 444 -16.51 37.61 -16.52
C THR A 444 -15.45 36.52 -16.44
N ASN A 445 -14.99 36.02 -17.58
CA ASN A 445 -13.90 35.05 -17.61
C ASN A 445 -12.64 35.65 -16.94
N PRO A 446 -12.15 35.10 -15.81
CA PRO A 446 -10.99 35.67 -15.13
C PRO A 446 -9.72 35.64 -16.00
N ARG A 447 -9.68 34.73 -16.99
CA ARG A 447 -8.55 34.60 -17.93
C ARG A 447 -8.57 35.62 -19.08
N SER A 448 -9.61 36.45 -19.21
CA SER A 448 -9.63 37.58 -20.15
C SER A 448 -9.13 38.89 -19.53
N LEU A 449 -8.83 38.91 -18.23
CA LEU A 449 -8.39 40.12 -17.54
C LEU A 449 -6.91 40.40 -17.78
N GLU A 450 -6.53 41.67 -17.83
CA GLU A 450 -5.12 42.08 -17.96
C GLU A 450 -4.25 41.54 -16.81
N SER A 451 -4.80 41.47 -15.59
CA SER A 451 -4.13 40.88 -14.44
C SER A 451 -3.73 39.43 -14.67
N TYR A 452 -4.54 38.66 -15.39
CA TYR A 452 -4.22 37.28 -15.74
C TYR A 452 -3.07 37.21 -16.75
N THR A 453 -3.12 38.01 -17.81
CA THR A 453 -2.03 38.11 -18.80
C THR A 453 -0.71 38.50 -18.14
N ASN A 454 -0.74 39.44 -17.20
CA ASN A 454 0.43 39.83 -16.42
C ASN A 454 0.95 38.70 -15.54
N ALA A 455 0.07 37.97 -14.85
CA ALA A 455 0.44 36.82 -14.02
C ALA A 455 1.09 35.69 -14.84
N VAL A 456 0.52 35.33 -15.99
CA VAL A 456 1.08 34.33 -16.91
C VAL A 456 2.44 34.78 -17.44
N THR A 457 2.57 36.05 -17.83
CA THR A 457 3.84 36.63 -18.29
C THR A 457 4.92 36.53 -17.21
N ASN A 458 4.59 36.86 -15.96
CA ASN A 458 5.53 36.77 -14.84
C ASN A 458 5.90 35.33 -14.49
N ARG A 459 4.95 34.39 -14.58
CA ARG A 459 5.24 32.96 -14.46
C ARG A 459 6.26 32.51 -15.51
N LEU A 460 6.08 32.89 -16.77
CA LEU A 460 7.00 32.51 -17.84
C LEU A 460 8.39 33.12 -17.63
N LYS A 461 8.46 34.37 -17.16
CA LYS A 461 9.75 34.98 -16.75
C LYS A 461 10.41 34.17 -15.64
N PHE A 462 9.68 33.82 -14.59
CA PHE A 462 10.20 33.00 -13.50
C PHE A 462 10.72 31.65 -14.00
N ARG A 463 9.90 30.92 -14.76
CA ARG A 463 10.28 29.63 -15.36
C ARG A 463 11.54 29.74 -16.21
N ASN A 464 11.58 30.70 -17.13
CA ASN A 464 12.68 30.85 -18.07
C ASN A 464 13.97 31.25 -17.37
N GLU A 465 13.89 32.12 -16.36
CA GLU A 465 15.06 32.50 -15.57
C GLU A 465 15.62 31.31 -14.78
N VAL A 466 14.77 30.52 -14.12
CA VAL A 466 15.22 29.30 -13.42
C VAL A 466 15.85 28.32 -14.41
N ASN A 467 15.18 28.01 -15.53
CA ASN A 467 15.72 27.12 -16.56
C ASN A 467 17.09 27.60 -17.07
N LYS A 468 17.24 28.91 -17.30
CA LYS A 468 18.51 29.52 -17.73
C LYS A 468 19.58 29.35 -16.67
N ILE A 469 19.30 29.67 -15.41
CA ILE A 469 20.24 29.53 -14.30
C ILE A 469 20.72 28.08 -14.16
N LEU A 470 19.80 27.11 -14.21
CA LEU A 470 20.15 25.69 -14.13
C LEU A 470 21.07 25.29 -15.28
N LYS A 471 20.71 25.66 -16.52
CA LYS A 471 21.48 25.35 -17.72
C LYS A 471 22.88 25.98 -17.70
N ASP A 472 22.98 27.28 -17.40
CA ASP A 472 24.24 28.03 -17.45
C ASP A 472 25.24 27.53 -16.39
N ASN A 473 24.74 26.98 -15.28
CA ASN A 473 25.56 26.44 -14.20
C ASN A 473 25.73 24.92 -14.26
N GLY A 474 25.15 24.26 -15.27
CA GLY A 474 25.16 22.81 -15.44
C GLY A 474 24.49 22.06 -14.29
N ILE A 475 23.46 22.63 -13.67
CA ILE A 475 22.71 22.02 -12.55
C ILE A 475 21.58 21.15 -13.11
N ASP A 476 21.60 19.85 -12.79
CA ASP A 476 20.60 18.88 -13.27
C ASP A 476 19.27 18.99 -12.49
N ALA A 477 19.37 19.19 -11.17
CA ALA A 477 18.22 19.37 -10.29
C ALA A 477 18.63 20.13 -9.02
N VAL A 478 17.64 20.71 -8.33
CA VAL A 478 17.85 21.42 -7.06
C VAL A 478 17.08 20.76 -5.93
N MET A 479 17.82 20.32 -4.91
CA MET A 479 17.33 19.73 -3.67
C MET A 479 16.93 20.81 -2.66
N PHE A 480 15.81 20.58 -1.99
CA PHE A 480 15.41 21.35 -0.83
C PHE A 480 14.51 20.54 0.10
N VAL A 481 14.38 21.00 1.33
CA VAL A 481 13.46 20.40 2.31
C VAL A 481 12.21 21.27 2.41
N PRO A 482 11.03 20.76 2.03
CA PRO A 482 9.79 21.54 2.11
C PRO A 482 9.28 21.70 3.54
N TYR A 483 9.62 20.77 4.45
CA TYR A 483 9.11 20.74 5.82
C TYR A 483 10.23 20.62 6.85
N THR A 484 10.22 21.50 7.85
CA THR A 484 11.27 21.58 8.87
C THR A 484 11.00 20.70 10.09
N GLN A 485 9.80 20.12 10.20
CA GLN A 485 9.41 19.21 11.26
C GLN A 485 8.43 18.12 10.77
N PRO A 486 8.30 16.99 11.50
CA PRO A 486 7.32 15.94 11.19
C PRO A 486 5.88 16.44 11.09
N ALA A 487 5.00 15.64 10.49
CA ALA A 487 3.59 15.98 10.26
C ALA A 487 2.90 16.50 11.53
N ASN A 488 2.12 17.58 11.45
CA ASN A 488 1.45 18.17 12.62
C ASN A 488 0.45 17.23 13.30
N LYS A 489 0.17 17.50 14.58
CA LYS A 489 -1.04 16.98 15.22
C LYS A 489 -2.26 17.44 14.45
N GLU A 490 -3.26 16.57 14.32
CA GLU A 490 -4.45 16.85 13.54
C GLU A 490 -5.20 18.06 14.10
N ALA A 491 -5.33 18.16 15.42
CA ALA A 491 -5.97 19.27 16.13
C ALA A 491 -5.35 20.65 15.83
N ASP A 492 -4.04 20.70 15.57
CA ASP A 492 -3.31 21.94 15.29
C ASP A 492 -3.23 22.25 13.79
N SER A 493 -3.62 21.30 12.94
CA SER A 493 -3.35 21.32 11.50
C SER A 493 -4.11 22.40 10.70
N GLN A 494 -5.13 23.02 11.31
CA GLN A 494 -5.85 24.15 10.71
C GLN A 494 -5.15 25.49 10.97
N ASN A 495 -4.33 25.58 12.01
CA ASN A 495 -3.71 26.83 12.41
C ASN A 495 -2.51 27.16 11.51
N ALA A 496 -2.61 28.27 10.77
CA ALA A 496 -1.55 28.72 9.86
C ALA A 496 -0.24 29.05 10.56
N SER A 497 -0.28 29.42 11.85
CA SER A 497 0.91 29.69 12.66
C SER A 497 1.73 28.43 12.99
N TYR A 498 1.14 27.24 12.82
CA TYR A 498 1.82 25.94 12.98
C TYR A 498 2.19 25.32 11.64
N ALA A 499 2.23 26.09 10.54
CA ALA A 499 2.59 25.54 9.24
C ALA A 499 4.05 25.04 9.24
N ASN A 500 4.24 23.72 9.13
CA ASN A 500 5.56 23.06 9.14
C ASN A 500 6.41 23.34 7.90
N SER A 501 5.92 24.19 6.99
CA SER A 501 6.49 24.42 5.68
C SER A 501 7.53 25.53 5.69
N ALA A 502 8.62 25.33 4.94
CA ALA A 502 9.34 26.44 4.35
C ALA A 502 8.39 27.10 3.34
N ASN A 503 7.64 28.12 3.78
CA ASN A 503 6.44 28.64 3.09
C ASN A 503 6.64 28.94 1.60
N TYR A 504 7.82 29.39 1.17
CA TYR A 504 8.06 29.72 -0.24
C TYR A 504 8.35 28.50 -1.13
N THR A 505 9.03 27.46 -0.62
CA THR A 505 9.46 26.31 -1.44
C THR A 505 8.27 25.43 -1.84
N SER A 506 7.24 25.39 -1.01
CA SER A 506 5.98 24.71 -1.35
C SER A 506 5.34 25.29 -2.61
N HIS A 507 5.46 26.61 -2.84
CA HIS A 507 4.89 27.29 -3.99
C HIS A 507 5.83 27.40 -5.20
N PHE A 508 7.07 26.91 -5.11
CA PHE A 508 8.06 27.07 -6.17
C PHE A 508 7.65 26.38 -7.47
N GLY A 509 7.54 25.04 -7.45
CA GLY A 509 7.08 24.25 -8.59
C GLY A 509 5.75 24.72 -9.18
N PRO A 510 4.69 24.94 -8.37
CA PRO A 510 3.42 25.42 -8.88
C PRO A 510 3.46 26.77 -9.57
N THR A 511 4.11 27.75 -8.95
CA THR A 511 4.11 29.12 -9.47
C THR A 511 4.82 29.22 -10.81
N ALA A 512 5.97 28.54 -10.94
CA ALA A 512 6.72 28.47 -12.19
C ALA A 512 6.17 27.41 -13.17
N GLY A 513 5.32 26.51 -12.70
CA GLY A 513 4.84 25.32 -13.42
C GLY A 513 5.93 24.28 -13.69
N LEU A 514 6.97 24.22 -12.87
CA LEU A 514 8.09 23.29 -12.97
C LEU A 514 7.73 21.91 -12.38
N PRO A 515 8.37 20.83 -12.87
CA PRO A 515 8.24 19.51 -12.26
C PRO A 515 8.99 19.48 -10.92
N GLU A 516 8.40 18.82 -9.93
CA GLU A 516 8.95 18.71 -8.59
C GLU A 516 8.58 17.37 -7.94
N MET A 517 9.59 16.62 -7.50
CA MET A 517 9.41 15.29 -6.92
C MET A 517 9.74 15.27 -5.43
N ALA A 518 8.81 14.81 -4.60
CA ALA A 518 9.06 14.43 -3.22
C ALA A 518 9.71 13.03 -3.17
N ILE A 519 10.80 12.90 -2.42
CA ILE A 519 11.59 11.68 -2.25
C ILE A 519 11.76 11.36 -0.76
N PRO A 520 11.50 10.12 -0.32
CA PRO A 520 11.70 9.72 1.07
C PRO A 520 13.16 9.83 1.53
N MET A 521 13.37 10.29 2.76
CA MET A 521 14.68 10.24 3.44
C MET A 521 14.76 9.16 4.52
N GLY A 522 13.64 8.54 4.86
CA GLY A 522 13.47 7.61 5.99
C GLY A 522 12.61 8.21 7.10
N LEU A 523 12.73 7.65 8.30
CA LEU A 523 12.05 8.13 9.49
C LEU A 523 13.00 8.98 10.36
N CYS A 524 12.47 10.04 10.94
CA CYS A 524 13.11 10.84 11.99
C CYS A 524 12.95 10.13 13.33
N ASP A 525 14.01 10.07 14.13
CA ASP A 525 13.97 9.58 15.51
C ASP A 525 12.94 10.38 16.34
N THR A 526 12.30 9.72 17.30
CA THR A 526 11.37 10.32 18.27
C THR A 526 11.99 11.53 18.97
N ASP A 527 11.20 12.58 19.21
CA ASP A 527 11.61 13.75 19.99
C ASP A 527 10.41 14.27 20.80
N GLU A 528 10.33 13.82 22.06
CA GLU A 528 9.27 14.22 22.98
C GLU A 528 9.27 15.74 23.24
N THR A 529 10.44 16.40 23.15
CA THR A 529 10.55 17.85 23.36
C THR A 529 9.88 18.65 22.25
N LEU A 530 9.78 18.05 21.05
CA LEU A 530 9.08 18.58 19.89
C LEU A 530 7.69 17.93 19.71
N GLY A 531 7.23 17.19 20.72
CA GLY A 531 5.86 16.72 20.86
C GLY A 531 5.52 15.47 20.05
N TYR A 532 6.50 14.68 19.59
CA TYR A 532 6.27 13.40 18.90
C TYR A 532 7.08 12.25 19.50
N ASP A 533 6.38 11.17 19.87
CA ASP A 533 6.90 9.99 20.56
C ASP A 533 7.04 8.76 19.66
N LYS A 534 6.76 8.92 18.36
CA LYS A 534 6.84 7.89 17.32
C LYS A 534 7.77 8.35 16.20
N GLU A 535 8.48 7.40 15.58
CA GLU A 535 9.29 7.71 14.41
C GLU A 535 8.38 8.18 13.25
N MET A 536 8.69 9.33 12.66
CA MET A 536 7.84 9.96 11.65
C MET A 536 8.60 10.15 10.33
N PRO A 537 7.93 9.97 9.18
CA PRO A 537 8.58 10.12 7.88
C PRO A 537 8.94 11.56 7.57
N MET A 538 10.07 11.71 6.88
CA MET A 538 10.55 12.96 6.28
C MET A 538 11.02 12.69 4.84
N GLY A 539 11.07 13.75 4.05
CA GLY A 539 11.45 13.70 2.65
C GLY A 539 12.03 15.04 2.18
N PHE A 540 12.83 14.98 1.13
CA PHE A 540 13.28 16.17 0.40
C PHE A 540 12.57 16.24 -0.94
N ASN A 541 12.57 17.42 -1.55
CA ASN A 541 12.06 17.62 -2.88
C ASN A 541 13.20 17.95 -3.85
N LEU A 542 13.04 17.54 -5.10
CA LEU A 542 13.87 17.96 -6.23
C LEU A 542 12.99 18.67 -7.25
N PHE A 543 13.39 19.86 -7.69
CA PHE A 543 12.87 20.44 -8.92
C PHE A 543 13.96 20.44 -10.01
N THR A 544 13.54 20.47 -11.27
CA THR A 544 14.43 20.64 -12.43
C THR A 544 13.75 21.55 -13.45
N SER A 545 14.38 21.72 -14.61
CA SER A 545 13.85 22.52 -15.72
C SER A 545 12.51 22.00 -16.21
N TYR A 546 11.68 22.91 -16.73
CA TYR A 546 10.38 22.59 -17.31
C TYR A 546 10.47 21.49 -18.39
N GLY A 547 9.63 20.46 -18.31
CA GLY A 547 9.58 19.33 -19.23
C GLY A 547 10.71 18.30 -19.06
N ASN A 548 11.41 18.30 -17.92
CA ASN A 548 12.55 17.43 -17.68
C ASN A 548 12.33 16.38 -16.56
N GLU A 549 11.12 15.83 -16.45
CA GLU A 549 10.78 14.80 -15.45
C GLU A 549 11.70 13.58 -15.49
N LYS A 550 12.22 13.25 -16.68
CA LYS A 550 13.21 12.17 -16.88
C LYS A 550 14.43 12.30 -15.97
N GLU A 551 14.89 13.54 -15.73
CA GLU A 551 16.04 13.82 -14.87
C GLU A 551 15.70 13.56 -13.40
N LEU A 552 14.50 13.95 -12.96
CA LEU A 552 14.03 13.66 -11.60
C LEU A 552 13.90 12.15 -11.37
N ILE A 553 13.42 11.40 -12.36
CA ILE A 553 13.29 9.94 -12.27
C ILE A 553 14.66 9.27 -12.19
N GLU A 554 15.61 9.69 -13.03
CA GLU A 554 16.98 9.15 -13.04
C GLU A 554 17.68 9.39 -11.69
N ILE A 555 17.60 10.61 -11.16
CA ILE A 555 18.17 10.97 -9.86
C ILE A 555 17.46 10.22 -8.73
N ALA A 556 16.13 10.16 -8.73
CA ALA A 556 15.35 9.51 -7.67
C ALA A 556 15.64 8.01 -7.59
N TYR A 557 15.72 7.34 -8.74
CA TYR A 557 16.03 5.92 -8.78
C TYR A 557 17.49 5.65 -8.39
N GLY A 558 18.45 6.43 -8.90
CA GLY A 558 19.85 6.33 -8.47
C GLY A 558 20.03 6.56 -6.96
N TYR A 559 19.28 7.52 -6.38
CA TYR A 559 19.25 7.75 -4.94
C TYR A 559 18.65 6.58 -4.16
N GLN A 560 17.53 6.01 -4.63
CA GLN A 560 16.91 4.85 -4.02
C GLN A 560 17.86 3.66 -3.97
N GLU A 561 18.53 3.34 -5.09
CA GLU A 561 19.46 2.21 -5.17
C GLU A 561 20.71 2.44 -4.32
N THR A 562 21.29 3.64 -4.37
CA THR A 562 22.48 3.99 -3.57
C THR A 562 22.20 3.98 -2.07
N SER A 563 21.04 4.50 -1.66
CA SER A 563 20.63 4.56 -0.27
C SER A 563 20.20 3.19 0.26
N GLY A 564 19.74 2.31 -0.63
CA GLY A 564 19.02 1.08 -0.30
C GLY A 564 17.59 1.39 0.12
N TYR A 565 16.62 0.80 -0.59
CA TYR A 565 15.18 1.03 -0.41
C TYR A 565 14.73 1.02 1.05
N ASP A 566 15.10 -0.01 1.82
CA ASP A 566 14.74 -0.18 3.24
C ASP A 566 15.30 0.92 4.19
N ASN A 567 16.24 1.76 3.73
CA ASN A 567 16.80 2.85 4.54
C ASN A 567 16.09 4.17 4.34
N ILE A 568 15.39 4.33 3.22
CA ILE A 568 14.67 5.57 2.89
C ILE A 568 13.16 5.39 3.02
N ARG A 569 12.67 4.15 2.96
CA ARG A 569 11.25 3.83 3.16
C ARG A 569 11.05 2.69 4.15
N THR A 570 10.00 2.81 4.96
CA THR A 570 9.56 1.79 5.92
C THR A 570 8.05 1.84 6.00
N ALA A 571 7.35 0.73 5.75
CA ALA A 571 5.89 0.69 5.90
C ALA A 571 5.45 0.96 7.36
N PRO A 572 4.28 1.55 7.59
CA PRO A 572 3.78 1.81 8.95
C PRO A 572 3.59 0.51 9.74
N TYR A 573 4.06 0.49 11.00
CA TYR A 573 3.92 -0.67 11.89
C TYR A 573 2.46 -0.94 12.30
N THR A 574 1.58 0.06 12.19
CA THR A 574 0.16 -0.02 12.54
C THR A 574 -0.67 -0.80 11.52
N THR A 575 -0.19 -0.93 10.29
CA THR A 575 -0.85 -1.66 9.20
C THR A 575 0.04 -2.79 8.67
N PRO A 576 0.36 -3.81 9.50
CA PRO A 576 1.24 -4.91 9.11
C PRO A 576 0.62 -5.75 7.98
N ALA A 577 1.35 -6.76 7.49
CA ALA A 577 0.78 -7.77 6.61
C ALA A 577 -0.42 -8.46 7.29
N LEU A 578 -1.44 -8.84 6.52
CA LEU A 578 -2.54 -9.66 7.04
C LEU A 578 -2.08 -11.11 7.19
N GLU A 579 -2.53 -11.76 8.27
CA GLU A 579 -2.33 -13.20 8.46
C GLU A 579 -3.15 -13.95 7.40
N ASP A 580 -2.54 -14.92 6.70
CA ASP A 580 -3.31 -15.80 5.83
C ASP A 580 -4.34 -16.57 6.69
N LYS A 581 -5.61 -16.51 6.30
CA LYS A 581 -6.73 -17.10 7.04
C LYS A 581 -6.61 -18.62 7.25
N ASP A 582 -5.82 -19.31 6.44
CA ASP A 582 -5.55 -20.73 6.56
C ASP A 582 -4.24 -21.03 7.31
N LEU A 583 -3.31 -20.08 7.51
CA LEU A 583 -2.03 -20.30 8.21
C LEU A 583 -2.22 -20.98 9.56
N ASP A 584 -3.14 -20.47 10.36
CA ASP A 584 -3.46 -21.01 11.68
C ASP A 584 -3.89 -22.46 11.62
N LYS A 585 -4.74 -22.77 10.65
CA LYS A 585 -5.29 -24.09 10.44
C LYS A 585 -4.21 -25.03 9.93
N TYR A 586 -3.30 -24.56 9.09
CA TYR A 586 -2.13 -25.32 8.68
C TYR A 586 -1.21 -25.61 9.86
N LEU A 587 -0.88 -24.61 10.69
CA LEU A 587 -0.02 -24.80 11.85
C LEU A 587 -0.66 -25.78 12.85
N ASP A 588 -1.96 -25.64 13.14
CA ASP A 588 -2.73 -26.59 13.94
C ASP A 588 -2.62 -28.02 13.38
N ASN A 589 -2.73 -28.19 12.05
CA ASN A 589 -2.63 -29.48 11.37
C ASN A 589 -1.20 -30.05 11.38
N LEU A 590 -0.19 -29.21 11.15
CA LEU A 590 1.21 -29.62 11.13
C LEU A 590 1.68 -30.05 12.52
N MET A 591 1.32 -29.30 13.56
CA MET A 591 1.58 -29.69 14.94
C MET A 591 0.93 -31.02 15.28
N GLU A 592 -0.29 -31.26 14.81
CA GLU A 592 -0.96 -32.53 14.99
C GLU A 592 -0.26 -33.68 14.26
N LYS A 593 0.25 -33.46 13.05
CA LYS A 593 1.05 -34.47 12.33
C LYS A 593 2.29 -34.83 13.13
N VAL A 594 3.04 -33.83 13.61
CA VAL A 594 4.22 -34.03 14.46
C VAL A 594 3.89 -34.83 15.73
N ASP A 595 2.81 -34.49 16.43
CA ASP A 595 2.38 -35.16 17.66
C ASP A 595 1.89 -36.61 17.46
N THR A 596 1.48 -36.96 16.24
CA THR A 596 0.82 -38.25 15.95
C THR A 596 1.64 -39.20 15.10
N ILE A 597 2.90 -38.86 14.78
CA ILE A 597 3.81 -39.79 14.10
C ILE A 597 3.90 -41.08 14.91
N ASN A 598 3.50 -42.19 14.29
CA ASN A 598 3.61 -43.51 14.91
C ASN A 598 4.91 -44.19 14.47
N TYR A 599 5.95 -44.04 15.29
CA TYR A 599 7.26 -44.64 15.00
C TYR A 599 7.25 -46.18 14.95
N ASP A 600 6.26 -46.84 15.56
CA ASP A 600 6.14 -48.30 15.51
C ASP A 600 5.91 -48.83 14.08
N ASN A 601 5.41 -47.98 13.18
CA ASN A 601 5.19 -48.33 11.77
C ASN A 601 6.47 -48.41 10.93
N TYR A 602 7.62 -48.01 11.48
CA TYR A 602 8.86 -47.87 10.73
C TYR A 602 9.98 -48.72 11.34
N THR A 603 10.90 -49.18 10.50
CA THR A 603 12.06 -49.99 10.92
C THR A 603 13.20 -49.16 11.50
N VAL A 604 13.19 -47.85 11.29
CA VAL A 604 14.23 -46.91 11.71
C VAL A 604 13.65 -45.83 12.63
N TYR A 605 14.44 -45.42 13.63
CA TYR A 605 14.15 -44.28 14.51
C TYR A 605 15.22 -43.18 14.34
N PRO A 606 14.99 -42.14 13.50
CA PRO A 606 15.99 -41.11 13.20
C PRO A 606 16.13 -40.07 14.33
N GLN A 607 16.67 -40.49 15.47
CA GLN A 607 16.67 -39.75 16.74
C GLN A 607 17.18 -38.29 16.62
N GLY A 608 18.26 -38.05 15.87
CA GLY A 608 18.80 -36.70 15.67
C GLY A 608 17.84 -35.77 14.90
N LYS A 609 17.20 -36.26 13.83
CA LYS A 609 16.23 -35.48 13.06
C LYS A 609 14.95 -35.22 13.86
N ILE A 610 14.51 -36.20 14.64
CA ILE A 610 13.35 -36.07 15.54
C ILE A 610 13.61 -34.99 16.59
N GLN A 611 14.79 -34.97 17.22
CA GLN A 611 15.10 -33.95 18.22
C GLN A 611 15.10 -32.54 17.62
N VAL A 612 15.63 -32.37 16.41
CA VAL A 612 15.56 -31.10 15.67
C VAL A 612 14.11 -30.70 15.42
N MET A 613 13.27 -31.60 14.91
CA MET A 613 11.84 -31.35 14.69
C MET A 613 11.10 -30.96 15.97
N ILE A 614 11.33 -31.65 17.09
CA ILE A 614 10.73 -31.32 18.39
C ILE A 614 11.15 -29.91 18.84
N ASN A 615 12.43 -29.54 18.69
CA ASN A 615 12.90 -28.20 19.04
C ASN A 615 12.22 -27.11 18.17
N LYS A 616 11.99 -27.39 16.88
CA LYS A 616 11.25 -26.48 15.99
C LYS A 616 9.77 -26.41 16.35
N TYR A 617 9.16 -27.52 16.75
CA TYR A 617 7.78 -27.57 17.23
C TYR A 617 7.58 -26.67 18.46
N VAL A 618 8.49 -26.75 19.43
CA VAL A 618 8.43 -25.91 20.64
C VAL A 618 8.53 -24.42 20.29
N LYS A 619 9.42 -24.06 19.35
CA LYS A 619 9.54 -22.68 18.87
C LYS A 619 8.28 -22.18 18.17
N ALA A 620 7.70 -23.00 17.28
CA ALA A 620 6.46 -22.67 16.59
C ALA A 620 5.26 -22.54 17.54
N ALA A 621 5.26 -23.26 18.68
CA ALA A 621 4.23 -23.16 19.71
C ALA A 621 4.27 -21.88 20.56
N ASP A 622 5.41 -21.19 20.58
CA ASP A 622 5.67 -20.03 21.42
C ASP A 622 5.79 -18.72 20.63
N VAL A 623 5.63 -18.75 19.29
CA VAL A 623 5.76 -17.56 18.44
C VAL A 623 4.65 -16.54 18.71
N ASP A 624 4.98 -15.25 18.60
CA ASP A 624 3.98 -14.18 18.64
C ASP A 624 3.17 -14.19 17.35
N GLU A 625 1.94 -14.70 17.45
CA GLU A 625 1.01 -14.83 16.33
C GLU A 625 0.54 -13.48 15.75
N SER A 626 0.81 -12.36 16.42
CA SER A 626 0.56 -11.03 15.83
C SER A 626 1.61 -10.63 14.79
N ASP A 627 2.77 -11.28 14.79
CA ASP A 627 3.79 -11.15 13.76
C ASP A 627 3.63 -12.28 12.73
N VAL A 628 2.97 -11.95 11.63
CA VAL A 628 2.70 -12.88 10.51
C VAL A 628 3.99 -13.49 9.97
N TYR A 629 5.09 -12.72 9.91
CA TYR A 629 6.36 -13.21 9.38
C TYR A 629 7.09 -14.12 10.36
N ALA A 630 7.05 -13.80 11.65
CA ALA A 630 7.59 -14.71 12.67
C ALA A 630 6.81 -16.03 12.67
N THR A 631 5.48 -15.95 12.56
CA THR A 631 4.59 -17.11 12.51
C THR A 631 4.87 -17.96 11.27
N TYR A 632 4.99 -17.36 10.09
CA TYR A 632 5.40 -18.03 8.86
C TYR A 632 6.77 -18.71 9.00
N SER A 633 7.78 -17.97 9.45
CA SER A 633 9.15 -18.47 9.57
C SER A 633 9.23 -19.67 10.51
N ALA A 634 8.51 -19.61 11.64
CA ALA A 634 8.44 -20.72 12.59
C ALA A 634 7.69 -21.93 12.01
N ALA A 635 6.59 -21.71 11.29
CA ALA A 635 5.85 -22.76 10.59
C ALA A 635 6.68 -23.43 9.49
N TYR A 636 7.47 -22.64 8.74
CA TYR A 636 8.37 -23.11 7.68
C TYR A 636 9.47 -23.99 8.21
N ASP A 637 10.16 -23.53 9.26
CA ASP A 637 11.20 -24.29 9.93
C ASP A 637 10.68 -25.63 10.48
N LEU A 638 9.45 -25.64 11.01
CA LEU A 638 8.79 -26.86 11.47
C LEU A 638 8.43 -27.79 10.31
N ALA A 639 7.83 -27.26 9.24
CA ALA A 639 7.44 -28.02 8.06
C ALA A 639 8.65 -28.73 7.44
N LYS A 640 9.74 -27.99 7.26
CA LYS A 640 11.01 -28.51 6.73
C LYS A 640 11.63 -29.58 7.63
N ALA A 641 11.52 -29.44 8.94
CA ALA A 641 12.01 -30.46 9.87
C ALA A 641 11.12 -31.72 9.87
N TYR A 642 9.81 -31.55 9.72
CA TYR A 642 8.85 -32.64 9.57
C TYR A 642 9.09 -33.43 8.28
N ASP A 643 9.18 -32.75 7.13
CA ASP A 643 9.44 -33.40 5.84
C ASP A 643 10.72 -34.23 5.89
N LYS A 644 11.82 -33.68 6.44
CA LYS A 644 13.09 -34.41 6.63
C LYS A 644 12.98 -35.67 7.51
N VAL A 645 12.07 -35.68 8.48
CA VAL A 645 11.80 -36.87 9.30
C VAL A 645 11.00 -37.88 8.48
N MET A 646 9.96 -37.42 7.78
CA MET A 646 9.10 -38.27 6.95
C MET A 646 9.86 -38.89 5.79
N ASP A 647 10.77 -38.19 5.11
CA ASP A 647 11.60 -38.75 4.03
C ASP A 647 12.34 -40.02 4.49
N VAL A 648 12.92 -40.00 5.70
CA VAL A 648 13.61 -41.18 6.26
C VAL A 648 12.63 -42.28 6.64
N LEU A 649 11.50 -41.91 7.22
CA LEU A 649 10.52 -42.89 7.68
C LEU A 649 9.83 -43.58 6.50
N ASP A 650 9.45 -42.84 5.46
CA ASP A 650 8.72 -43.35 4.30
C ASP A 650 9.53 -44.35 3.46
N GLU A 651 10.86 -44.22 3.44
CA GLU A 651 11.78 -45.22 2.88
C GLU A 651 11.87 -46.52 3.72
N ASN A 652 11.44 -46.47 4.98
CA ASN A 652 11.63 -47.51 6.00
C ASN A 652 10.31 -48.01 6.62
N VAL A 653 9.22 -47.97 5.84
CA VAL A 653 7.88 -48.42 6.25
C VAL A 653 7.85 -49.93 6.46
N LYS A 654 7.37 -50.38 7.63
CA LYS A 654 7.05 -51.80 7.86
C LYS A 654 5.82 -52.19 7.05
N THR A 655 5.80 -53.40 6.49
CA THR A 655 4.57 -54.03 5.98
C THR A 655 3.62 -54.32 7.13
N VAL A 656 2.74 -53.37 7.47
CA VAL A 656 1.73 -53.52 8.53
C VAL A 656 0.34 -53.64 7.91
N LYS A 657 -0.50 -54.55 8.45
CA LYS A 657 -1.95 -54.59 8.13
C LYS A 657 -2.57 -53.21 8.37
N VAL A 658 -3.14 -52.62 7.31
CA VAL A 658 -3.74 -51.29 7.37
C VAL A 658 -4.99 -51.32 8.25
N VAL A 659 -4.88 -50.80 9.48
CA VAL A 659 -6.05 -50.52 10.32
C VAL A 659 -6.74 -49.27 9.77
N LYS A 660 -8.03 -49.35 9.42
CA LYS A 660 -8.80 -48.20 8.89
C LYS A 660 -9.07 -47.18 9.99
N ALA A 661 -8.90 -45.89 9.70
CA ALA A 661 -9.23 -44.83 10.65
C ALA A 661 -10.74 -44.81 10.96
N PRO A 662 -11.14 -44.45 12.19
CA PRO A 662 -12.56 -44.32 12.54
C PRO A 662 -13.18 -43.08 11.87
N GLY A 663 -14.52 -43.04 11.83
CA GLY A 663 -15.25 -41.89 11.28
C GLY A 663 -15.00 -40.57 12.02
N LYS A 664 -15.47 -39.47 11.42
CA LYS A 664 -15.35 -38.10 11.98
C LYS A 664 -16.00 -38.01 13.37
N GLY A 665 -15.26 -37.49 14.34
CA GLY A 665 -15.77 -37.23 15.69
C GLY A 665 -16.95 -36.25 15.66
N LYS A 666 -17.93 -36.44 16.55
CA LYS A 666 -19.10 -35.56 16.65
C LYS A 666 -19.50 -35.32 18.10
N ILE A 667 -19.51 -34.06 18.51
CA ILE A 667 -20.10 -33.61 19.78
C ILE A 667 -21.62 -33.51 19.57
N THR A 668 -22.39 -34.34 20.28
CA THR A 668 -23.85 -34.38 20.16
C THR A 668 -24.54 -33.45 21.15
N LYS A 669 -23.97 -33.28 22.35
CA LYS A 669 -24.55 -32.42 23.39
C LYS A 669 -23.48 -31.85 24.30
N ILE A 670 -23.68 -30.61 24.73
CA ILE A 670 -22.86 -29.92 25.73
C ILE A 670 -23.81 -29.48 26.85
N THR A 671 -23.63 -30.04 28.06
CA THR A 671 -24.46 -29.74 29.22
C THR A 671 -23.60 -29.14 30.32
N ARG A 672 -23.95 -27.94 30.79
CA ARG A 672 -23.20 -27.27 31.87
C ARG A 672 -23.56 -27.86 33.23
N ALA A 673 -22.57 -28.01 34.11
CA ALA A 673 -22.82 -28.39 35.49
C ALA A 673 -23.24 -27.16 36.32
N LYS A 674 -24.06 -27.38 37.36
CA LYS A 674 -24.56 -26.31 38.26
C LYS A 674 -23.43 -25.50 38.94
N ASN A 675 -22.22 -26.05 39.05
CA ASN A 675 -21.07 -25.41 39.71
C ASN A 675 -20.34 -24.36 38.85
N ASN A 676 -20.74 -24.15 37.59
CA ASN A 676 -20.09 -23.25 36.61
C ASN A 676 -18.56 -23.40 36.51
N LYS A 677 -18.03 -24.59 36.82
CA LYS A 677 -16.60 -24.95 36.69
C LYS A 677 -16.41 -26.26 35.93
N SER A 678 -17.50 -26.88 35.47
CA SER A 678 -17.44 -28.09 34.68
C SER A 678 -18.53 -28.17 33.62
N VAL A 679 -18.22 -28.92 32.56
CA VAL A 679 -19.11 -29.15 31.42
C VAL A 679 -19.09 -30.62 31.05
N LYS A 680 -20.28 -31.20 30.96
CA LYS A 680 -20.52 -32.57 30.49
C LYS A 680 -20.64 -32.56 28.97
N LEU A 681 -19.77 -33.31 28.31
CA LEU A 681 -19.77 -33.51 26.87
C LEU A 681 -20.33 -34.88 26.54
N SER A 682 -21.22 -34.93 25.56
CA SER A 682 -21.70 -36.16 24.95
C SER A 682 -21.25 -36.23 23.49
N LEU A 683 -20.77 -37.41 23.11
CA LEU A 683 -20.16 -37.71 21.82
C LEU A 683 -20.97 -38.79 21.09
N LYS A 684 -21.00 -38.73 19.76
CA LYS A 684 -21.59 -39.81 18.94
C LYS A 684 -20.71 -41.05 19.02
N LYS A 685 -21.27 -42.19 19.45
CA LYS A 685 -20.61 -43.51 19.38
C LYS A 685 -20.30 -43.83 17.91
N LEU A 686 -19.05 -44.16 17.61
CA LEU A 686 -18.61 -44.53 16.26
C LEU A 686 -18.22 -46.01 16.23
N SER A 687 -18.69 -46.74 15.21
CA SER A 687 -18.33 -48.14 15.02
C SER A 687 -16.83 -48.29 14.85
N GLY A 688 -16.24 -49.28 15.51
CA GLY A 688 -14.80 -49.55 15.51
C GLY A 688 -13.94 -48.65 16.41
N ALA A 689 -14.44 -47.48 16.86
CA ALA A 689 -13.66 -46.57 17.70
C ALA A 689 -13.38 -47.17 19.09
N LYS A 690 -12.11 -47.13 19.52
CA LYS A 690 -11.66 -47.54 20.86
C LYS A 690 -11.71 -46.39 21.88
N GLY A 691 -11.79 -45.15 21.42
CA GLY A 691 -12.02 -44.00 22.27
C GLY A 691 -12.01 -42.70 21.49
N TYR A 692 -11.96 -41.60 22.23
CA TYR A 692 -11.97 -40.24 21.72
C TYR A 692 -10.84 -39.44 22.33
N GLU A 693 -10.28 -38.57 21.51
CA GLU A 693 -9.44 -37.47 21.95
C GLU A 693 -10.25 -36.18 21.91
N VAL A 694 -10.22 -35.43 22.99
CA VAL A 694 -10.93 -34.17 23.16
C VAL A 694 -9.90 -33.11 23.48
N LYS A 695 -9.81 -32.10 22.61
CA LYS A 695 -8.99 -30.91 22.85
C LYS A 695 -9.90 -29.75 23.25
N TYR A 696 -9.51 -29.01 24.27
CA TYR A 696 -10.18 -27.77 24.67
C TYR A 696 -9.19 -26.67 25.02
N SER A 697 -9.52 -25.44 24.61
CA SER A 697 -8.67 -24.26 24.76
C SER A 697 -9.52 -23.02 25.06
N THR A 698 -8.92 -21.97 25.63
CA THR A 698 -9.57 -20.65 25.73
C THR A 698 -9.53 -19.88 24.40
N GLY A 699 -8.67 -20.29 23.47
CA GLY A 699 -8.63 -19.79 22.09
C GLY A 699 -9.30 -20.75 21.09
N THR A 700 -9.59 -20.25 19.90
CA THR A 700 -10.08 -21.05 18.76
C THR A 700 -8.96 -21.89 18.12
N LYS A 701 -7.70 -21.45 18.26
CA LYS A 701 -6.48 -22.16 17.86
C LYS A 701 -6.11 -23.21 18.91
N PHE A 702 -5.78 -24.43 18.48
CA PHE A 702 -5.47 -25.55 19.38
C PHE A 702 -3.98 -25.91 19.42
N SER A 703 -3.14 -25.20 18.65
CA SER A 703 -1.68 -25.25 18.59
C SER A 703 -0.97 -24.81 19.88
N LYS A 704 -1.59 -23.95 20.69
CA LYS A 704 -0.97 -23.39 21.90
C LYS A 704 -0.71 -24.45 22.97
N LYS A 705 0.38 -24.32 23.73
CA LYS A 705 0.69 -25.13 24.95
C LYS A 705 -0.42 -25.09 26.01
N THR A 706 -1.27 -24.06 25.99
CA THR A 706 -2.41 -23.93 26.91
C THR A 706 -3.60 -24.82 26.55
N THR A 707 -3.59 -25.44 25.38
CA THR A 707 -4.58 -26.44 24.96
C THR A 707 -4.48 -27.67 25.83
N LYS A 708 -5.61 -28.11 26.36
CA LYS A 708 -5.71 -29.31 27.19
C LYS A 708 -6.30 -30.45 26.38
N THR A 709 -5.68 -31.62 26.49
CA THR A 709 -6.10 -32.85 25.80
C THR A 709 -6.61 -33.88 26.80
N ILE A 710 -7.75 -34.50 26.51
CA ILE A 710 -8.34 -35.58 27.29
C ILE A 710 -8.54 -36.78 26.36
N TYR A 711 -8.06 -37.95 26.79
CA TYR A 711 -8.39 -39.24 26.16
C TYR A 711 -9.45 -39.97 26.96
N THR A 712 -10.49 -40.46 26.30
CA THR A 712 -11.58 -41.16 26.98
C THR A 712 -12.21 -42.23 26.09
N ALA A 713 -12.49 -43.40 26.66
CA ALA A 713 -13.32 -44.42 26.01
C ALA A 713 -14.82 -44.12 26.15
N LYS A 714 -15.19 -43.16 27.03
CA LYS A 714 -16.59 -42.84 27.33
C LYS A 714 -17.14 -41.88 26.28
N THR A 715 -18.33 -42.20 25.77
CA THR A 715 -19.11 -41.28 24.92
C THR A 715 -19.74 -40.14 25.71
N THR A 716 -19.64 -40.16 27.04
CA THR A 716 -20.07 -39.07 27.90
C THR A 716 -19.09 -38.90 29.06
N PHE A 717 -18.58 -37.69 29.25
CA PHE A 717 -17.63 -37.36 30.31
C PHE A 717 -17.68 -35.86 30.66
N THR A 718 -17.04 -35.48 31.78
CA THR A 718 -17.08 -34.11 32.30
C THR A 718 -15.69 -33.48 32.24
N ILE A 719 -15.57 -32.36 31.55
CA ILE A 719 -14.41 -31.46 31.67
C ILE A 719 -14.58 -30.67 32.96
N LYS A 720 -13.59 -30.75 33.86
CA LYS A 720 -13.58 -30.09 35.17
C LYS A 720 -12.59 -28.91 35.19
N ASN A 721 -12.64 -28.11 36.25
CA ASN A 721 -11.69 -27.02 36.53
C ASN A 721 -11.63 -25.95 35.43
N LEU A 722 -12.77 -25.65 34.80
CA LEU A 722 -12.91 -24.54 33.88
C LEU A 722 -13.00 -23.22 34.67
N LYS A 723 -12.28 -22.20 34.22
CA LYS A 723 -12.28 -20.88 34.86
C LYS A 723 -13.60 -20.16 34.58
N LYS A 724 -14.15 -19.50 35.59
CA LYS A 724 -15.34 -18.66 35.46
C LYS A 724 -15.06 -17.49 34.50
N ASN A 725 -16.11 -16.99 33.84
CA ASN A 725 -16.05 -15.86 32.90
C ASN A 725 -15.08 -16.06 31.73
N LYS A 726 -14.74 -17.32 31.41
CA LYS A 726 -13.93 -17.66 30.24
C LYS A 726 -14.78 -18.40 29.21
N LYS A 727 -14.51 -18.08 27.94
CA LYS A 727 -14.98 -18.82 26.78
C LYS A 727 -13.97 -19.93 26.51
N TYR A 728 -14.46 -21.13 26.28
CA TYR A 728 -13.66 -22.27 25.85
C TYR A 728 -14.16 -22.76 24.50
N TYR A 729 -13.26 -23.31 23.71
CA TYR A 729 -13.53 -23.96 22.44
C TYR A 729 -13.13 -25.41 22.58
N VAL A 730 -13.91 -26.32 22.00
CA VAL A 730 -13.68 -27.76 22.09
C VAL A 730 -13.87 -28.43 20.74
N LYS A 731 -12.97 -29.37 20.42
CA LYS A 731 -13.08 -30.29 19.29
C LYS A 731 -12.83 -31.72 19.74
N VAL A 732 -13.44 -32.69 19.05
CA VAL A 732 -13.29 -34.13 19.34
C VAL A 732 -12.97 -34.94 18.08
N ARG A 733 -12.11 -35.94 18.20
CA ARG A 733 -11.90 -36.98 17.17
C ARG A 733 -11.91 -38.36 17.81
N ALA A 734 -12.32 -39.37 17.05
CA ALA A 734 -12.25 -40.76 17.50
C ALA A 734 -10.89 -41.37 17.16
N TYR A 735 -10.50 -42.42 17.88
CA TYR A 735 -9.34 -43.22 17.56
C TYR A 735 -9.62 -44.73 17.64
N VAL A 736 -8.87 -45.50 16.87
CA VAL A 736 -8.71 -46.95 17.00
C VAL A 736 -7.30 -47.27 17.49
N LYS A 737 -7.11 -48.43 18.10
CA LYS A 737 -5.76 -48.90 18.48
C LYS A 737 -5.14 -49.67 17.31
N ASN A 738 -3.87 -49.41 17.02
CA ASN A 738 -3.05 -50.17 16.08
C ASN A 738 -1.74 -50.55 16.79
N GLY A 739 -1.71 -51.74 17.41
CA GLY A 739 -0.66 -52.08 18.38
C GLY A 739 -0.68 -51.15 19.59
N THR A 740 0.49 -50.60 19.94
CA THR A 740 0.73 -49.57 20.97
C THR A 740 0.23 -48.18 20.58
N SER A 741 -0.02 -47.96 19.29
CA SER A 741 -0.39 -46.65 18.73
C SER A 741 -1.89 -46.41 18.60
N LYS A 742 -2.28 -45.15 18.37
CA LYS A 742 -3.66 -44.74 18.08
C LYS A 742 -3.74 -44.19 16.66
N LYS A 743 -4.68 -44.69 15.86
CA LYS A 743 -5.02 -44.10 14.56
C LYS A 743 -6.30 -43.29 14.69
N TYR A 744 -6.23 -42.01 14.32
CA TYR A 744 -7.30 -41.04 14.55
C TYR A 744 -8.17 -40.82 13.32
N GLY A 745 -9.45 -40.52 13.55
CA GLY A 745 -10.38 -40.00 12.54
C GLY A 745 -10.36 -38.47 12.49
N ALA A 746 -11.16 -37.89 11.59
CA ALA A 746 -11.25 -36.43 11.47
C ALA A 746 -11.89 -35.76 12.71
N TRP A 747 -11.47 -34.52 13.00
CA TRP A 747 -12.05 -33.69 14.05
C TRP A 747 -13.50 -33.29 13.78
N SER A 748 -14.27 -33.12 14.85
CA SER A 748 -15.57 -32.43 14.79
C SER A 748 -15.39 -30.95 14.44
N ALA A 749 -16.48 -30.31 14.00
CA ALA A 749 -16.56 -28.85 14.05
C ALA A 749 -16.28 -28.36 15.49
N VAL A 750 -15.60 -27.23 15.60
CA VAL A 750 -15.31 -26.60 16.89
C VAL A 750 -16.61 -26.14 17.53
N LYS A 751 -16.81 -26.45 18.81
CA LYS A 751 -17.96 -25.98 19.58
C LYS A 751 -17.51 -25.03 20.69
N THR A 752 -18.31 -24.01 20.94
CA THR A 752 -18.07 -23.05 22.01
C THR A 752 -18.74 -23.48 23.31
N ILE A 753 -18.00 -23.35 24.40
CA ILE A 753 -18.45 -23.49 25.78
C ILE A 753 -18.33 -22.11 26.44
N LYS A 754 -19.46 -21.49 26.83
CA LYS A 754 -19.47 -20.25 27.60
C LYS A 754 -19.68 -20.56 29.09
N ILE A 755 -18.69 -20.25 29.93
CA ILE A 755 -18.82 -20.32 31.38
C ILE A 755 -19.33 -18.96 31.87
N LYS A 756 -20.64 -18.87 32.14
CA LYS A 756 -21.30 -17.68 32.70
C LYS A 756 -20.96 -17.54 34.21
N LYS A 757 -21.22 -16.36 34.76
CA LYS A 757 -20.90 -15.96 36.15
C LYS A 757 -21.36 -16.98 37.20
#